data_AF-A0A935U279-F1
#
_entry.id   AF-A0A935U279-F1
#
_cell.length_a   1.000
_cell.length_b   1.000
_cell.length_c   1.000
_cell.angle_alpha   90.00
_cell.angle_beta   90.00
_cell.angle_gamma   90.00
#
_symmetry.space_group_name_H-M   'P 1'
#
loop_
_entity.id
_entity.type
_entity.pdbx_description
1 polymer ?
#
loop_
_entity_poly.entity_id
_entity_poly.type
_entity_poly.pdbx_seq_one_letter_code
_entity_poly.pdbx_strand_id
1 'polypeptide(L)'
;MTVTEIYLPGPYRDGAAGVSTDAADARDEIDAADASATPDASAPPGSPPPSRPSPPSPPSPPVGRTLRVTGVGYAPLGQISSGSQVLTSSDGVAPARVEPALAADLRMLLVAGVLCNDAELLASDAPTPVFTPVGDPTEVALLVLAQKAGLSPSALRAEHARRAEIPFDSATKMMATAHRTAGGYLVIVKGAPELVLDLCGAARVGGSERPLDGDARHAAMAAAEHMANQALRVLAIGVLELPERSEPPALDAAVGFGALRGKLSLLGLLGQIDPPRQEVKDAVARCRVAGIRPVMVTGDHKTTAHAIARELGISGSSAREVVDGRELAAMDDAALAARIEEVSVFARVHPAQKLRIVAAYQARGHVVAMTGDGVNDAPALAKADVGVAMGGSGTEVAKEASKIVIGDDNFATIVAAVEEGRVVYRNIKKAVLLLFSTSAAEVAVLLLALMLGYPPPLAAVQILWNNLVTEGLITVNLAMEPPEGDEMSAQPIAHDEPLLSRALLWRMAFIVPAIVISTLGWYVVRTESGISPEQVRTETFTLLAICEWFNVLNCRTETRSALNLGVLRNRWLLAGLVVGNLLQVAVVFWAPLSRVFRTAPFGLEVVIALGVVGSLVLWVEEARKLVVRRRAARRAGYNRQR
;
A
#
# COMPACT_ATOMS: atom_id res chain seq x y z
N MET A 1 3.78 2.31 17.34
CA MET A 1 4.57 1.41 18.21
C MET A 1 3.66 0.69 19.22
N THR A 2 3.77 -0.63 19.35
CA THR A 2 2.97 -1.46 20.25
C THR A 2 3.77 -2.71 20.70
N VAL A 3 3.71 -3.08 21.98
CA VAL A 3 4.28 -4.35 22.47
C VAL A 3 3.41 -5.51 21.99
N THR A 4 4.03 -6.53 21.38
CA THR A 4 3.34 -7.72 20.84
C THR A 4 3.87 -9.02 21.43
N GLU A 5 5.07 -9.02 21.99
CA GLU A 5 5.70 -10.20 22.57
C GLU A 5 6.46 -9.86 23.86
N ILE A 6 6.44 -10.78 24.83
CA ILE A 6 7.19 -10.69 26.08
C ILE A 6 7.93 -12.00 26.28
N TYR A 7 9.20 -11.96 26.66
CA TYR A 7 9.95 -13.13 27.10
C TYR A 7 10.29 -13.00 28.58
N LEU A 8 9.94 -14.00 29.38
CA LEU A 8 10.29 -14.11 30.80
C LEU A 8 11.28 -15.26 31.02
N PRO A 9 12.37 -15.08 31.80
CA PRO A 9 13.28 -16.17 32.15
C PRO A 9 12.58 -17.27 32.97
N GLY A 10 12.86 -18.54 32.68
CA GLY A 10 12.13 -19.71 33.20
C GLY A 10 13.05 -20.75 33.87
N PRO A 11 12.51 -21.87 34.41
CA PRO A 11 11.31 -22.57 33.91
C PRO A 11 10.01 -22.23 34.67
N TYR A 12 8.92 -22.04 33.91
CA TYR A 12 7.54 -22.02 34.42
C TYR A 12 6.81 -23.30 33.97
N ARG A 13 5.89 -23.85 34.77
CA ARG A 13 5.17 -25.08 34.40
C ARG A 13 4.09 -24.77 33.36
N ASP A 14 4.02 -25.53 32.26
CA ASP A 14 2.86 -25.50 31.37
C ASP A 14 1.64 -26.04 32.10
N GLY A 15 0.60 -25.21 32.20
CA GLY A 15 -0.68 -25.57 32.77
C GLY A 15 -1.40 -26.58 31.90
N ALA A 16 -1.01 -27.85 31.95
CA ALA A 16 -1.91 -28.94 31.65
C ALA A 16 -2.91 -29.03 32.82
N ALA A 17 -4.14 -28.57 32.61
CA ALA A 17 -5.25 -28.95 33.45
C ALA A 17 -5.31 -30.48 33.50
N GLY A 18 -5.47 -31.03 34.70
CA GLY A 18 -5.39 -32.46 34.95
C GLY A 18 -6.29 -33.27 34.03
N VAL A 19 -5.67 -34.13 33.22
CA VAL A 19 -6.34 -35.34 32.77
C VAL A 19 -6.36 -36.25 33.97
N SER A 20 -7.52 -36.22 34.65
CA SER A 20 -7.99 -37.33 35.47
C SER A 20 -7.68 -38.63 34.74
N THR A 21 -6.90 -39.50 35.38
CA THR A 21 -6.89 -40.93 35.08
C THR A 21 -8.26 -41.47 35.44
N ASP A 22 -9.23 -41.32 34.54
CA ASP A 22 -10.49 -42.05 34.49
C ASP A 22 -11.09 -41.85 33.09
N ALA A 23 -10.64 -42.70 32.17
CA ALA A 23 -11.31 -43.03 30.91
C ALA A 23 -10.77 -44.37 30.41
N ALA A 24 -10.84 -45.38 31.28
CA ALA A 24 -11.02 -46.76 30.84
C ALA A 24 -12.52 -46.99 30.76
N ASP A 25 -13.10 -46.71 29.59
CA ASP A 25 -14.30 -47.35 29.05
C ASP A 25 -14.75 -46.57 27.80
N ALA A 26 -15.35 -47.28 26.85
CA ALA A 26 -15.79 -46.83 25.52
C ALA A 26 -14.73 -46.82 24.40
N ARG A 27 -14.16 -47.99 24.12
CA ARG A 27 -13.92 -48.46 22.74
C ARG A 27 -14.16 -49.98 22.64
N ASP A 28 -15.42 -50.36 22.78
CA ASP A 28 -15.95 -51.62 22.27
C ASP A 28 -17.21 -51.27 21.49
N GLU A 29 -17.08 -51.25 20.17
CA GLU A 29 -18.11 -51.58 19.17
C GLU A 29 -17.56 -51.14 17.82
N ILE A 30 -17.03 -52.10 17.07
CA ILE A 30 -17.32 -52.40 15.67
C ILE A 30 -16.30 -53.47 15.27
N ASP A 31 -16.76 -54.72 15.28
CA ASP A 31 -16.28 -55.75 14.37
C ASP A 31 -17.38 -56.80 14.22
N ALA A 32 -17.89 -56.97 13.00
CA ALA A 32 -18.09 -58.27 12.36
C ALA A 32 -19.02 -58.17 11.14
N ALA A 33 -18.46 -58.53 9.98
CA ALA A 33 -19.00 -59.26 8.83
C ALA A 33 -18.53 -58.56 7.53
N ASP A 34 -17.87 -59.18 6.57
CA ASP A 34 -17.92 -60.58 6.16
C ASP A 34 -16.66 -60.91 5.35
N ALA A 35 -16.22 -62.16 5.43
CA ALA A 35 -15.02 -62.67 4.77
C ALA A 35 -15.40 -63.63 3.64
N SER A 36 -14.73 -63.52 2.48
CA SER A 36 -14.40 -64.72 1.70
C SER A 36 -13.26 -64.51 0.68
N ALA A 37 -12.28 -65.42 0.83
CA ALA A 37 -11.47 -66.10 -0.18
C ALA A 37 -10.30 -65.40 -0.93
N THR A 38 -9.14 -66.03 -0.74
CA THR A 38 -7.75 -65.94 -1.28
C THR A 38 -7.59 -66.39 -2.75
N PRO A 39 -6.38 -66.59 -3.37
CA PRO A 39 -4.97 -66.35 -2.95
C PRO A 39 -4.07 -65.66 -4.03
N ASP A 40 -2.80 -65.31 -3.75
CA ASP A 40 -1.60 -66.05 -4.25
C ASP A 40 -0.24 -65.38 -3.90
N ALA A 41 0.80 -66.22 -3.98
CA ALA A 41 2.13 -66.23 -3.39
C ALA A 41 3.17 -65.14 -3.80
N SER A 42 4.11 -64.84 -2.89
CA SER A 42 5.52 -65.32 -2.94
C SER A 42 6.50 -64.41 -2.15
N ALA A 43 7.26 -65.03 -1.23
CA ALA A 43 8.44 -64.47 -0.55
C ALA A 43 9.72 -64.75 -1.39
N PRO A 44 10.94 -64.25 -1.06
CA PRO A 44 11.76 -64.83 0.04
C PRO A 44 12.78 -63.79 0.68
N PRO A 45 13.82 -64.16 1.49
CA PRO A 45 14.07 -63.55 2.81
C PRO A 45 15.47 -62.92 3.00
N GLY A 46 15.73 -62.24 4.14
CA GLY A 46 17.08 -61.80 4.53
C GLY A 46 17.16 -61.19 5.94
N SER A 47 17.98 -61.81 6.79
CA SER A 47 18.18 -61.59 8.24
C SER A 47 18.94 -60.29 8.62
N PRO A 48 18.99 -59.89 9.92
CA PRO A 48 19.17 -58.50 10.38
C PRO A 48 20.63 -58.11 10.74
N PRO A 49 20.92 -56.80 10.88
CA PRO A 49 21.85 -56.34 11.92
C PRO A 49 21.40 -54.98 12.57
N PRO A 50 22.19 -54.37 13.46
CA PRO A 50 22.06 -54.42 14.92
C PRO A 50 21.37 -53.16 15.52
N SER A 51 21.13 -53.24 16.83
CA SER A 51 20.60 -52.23 17.75
C SER A 51 20.76 -50.75 17.34
N ARG A 52 19.62 -50.04 17.32
CA ARG A 52 19.48 -48.59 17.12
C ARG A 52 20.39 -47.80 18.09
N PRO A 53 21.09 -46.75 17.63
CA PRO A 53 21.49 -45.69 18.54
C PRO A 53 20.22 -45.00 19.06
N SER A 54 20.18 -44.74 20.36
CA SER A 54 19.14 -43.96 21.02
C SER A 54 18.83 -42.69 20.22
N PRO A 55 17.55 -42.28 20.09
CA PRO A 55 17.24 -41.00 19.47
C PRO A 55 17.99 -39.90 20.22
N PRO A 56 18.47 -38.84 19.54
CA PRO A 56 18.99 -37.67 20.24
C PRO A 56 17.94 -37.23 21.25
N SER A 57 18.39 -37.00 22.48
CA SER A 57 17.57 -36.41 23.53
C SER A 57 16.77 -35.25 22.93
N PRO A 58 15.46 -35.13 23.18
CA PRO A 58 14.72 -33.96 22.75
C PRO A 58 15.43 -32.71 23.28
N PRO A 59 15.45 -31.59 22.53
CA PRO A 59 16.05 -30.35 22.99
C PRO A 59 15.52 -30.04 24.39
N SER A 60 16.42 -29.65 25.30
CA SER A 60 16.08 -29.19 26.64
C SER A 60 14.90 -28.20 26.56
N PRO A 61 13.93 -28.27 27.50
CA PRO A 61 12.79 -27.36 27.49
C PRO A 61 13.28 -25.91 27.46
N PRO A 62 12.55 -24.96 26.84
CA PRO A 62 13.01 -23.58 26.74
C PRO A 62 13.26 -23.02 28.14
N VAL A 63 14.41 -22.37 28.34
CA VAL A 63 14.85 -21.76 29.61
C VAL A 63 14.08 -20.45 29.90
N GLY A 64 12.85 -20.32 29.38
CA GLY A 64 12.02 -19.13 29.43
C GLY A 64 10.61 -19.35 28.87
N ARG A 65 9.71 -18.41 29.12
CA ARG A 65 8.32 -18.42 28.66
C ARG A 65 8.02 -17.17 27.83
N THR A 66 7.48 -17.39 26.64
CA THR A 66 7.03 -16.31 25.74
C THR A 66 5.54 -16.05 25.94
N LEU A 67 5.17 -14.78 26.08
CA LEU A 67 3.80 -14.30 26.14
C LEU A 67 3.48 -13.45 24.92
N ARG A 68 2.24 -13.53 24.45
CA ARG A 68 1.73 -12.74 23.33
C ARG A 68 0.87 -11.60 23.86
N VAL A 69 0.98 -10.44 23.21
CA VAL A 69 0.20 -9.25 23.53
C VAL A 69 -0.63 -8.86 22.31
N THR A 70 -1.92 -8.63 22.50
CA THR A 70 -2.84 -8.16 21.43
C THR A 70 -3.22 -6.69 21.60
N GLY A 71 -3.88 -6.12 20.59
CA GLY A 71 -4.25 -4.72 20.50
C GLY A 71 -3.23 -3.89 19.72
N VAL A 72 -3.68 -2.78 19.14
CA VAL A 72 -2.88 -1.90 18.27
C VAL A 72 -3.02 -0.44 18.66
N GLY A 73 -1.96 0.34 18.45
CA GLY A 73 -1.95 1.78 18.73
C GLY A 73 -1.84 2.12 20.22
N TYR A 74 -2.34 3.29 20.59
CA TYR A 74 -2.21 3.87 21.93
C TYR A 74 -3.40 3.61 22.85
N ALA A 75 -4.47 3.00 22.34
CA ALA A 75 -5.57 2.54 23.18
C ALA A 75 -5.11 1.33 24.01
N PRO A 76 -5.29 1.33 25.35
CA PRO A 76 -4.92 0.22 26.22
C PRO A 76 -5.95 -0.92 26.16
N LEU A 77 -6.28 -1.34 24.94
CA LEU A 77 -7.20 -2.45 24.66
C LEU A 77 -6.43 -3.68 24.18
N GLY A 78 -6.79 -4.87 24.64
CA GLY A 78 -6.18 -6.15 24.29
C GLY A 78 -5.92 -7.08 25.47
N GLN A 79 -5.13 -8.11 25.20
CA GLN A 79 -4.91 -9.24 26.10
C GLN A 79 -3.42 -9.61 26.15
N ILE A 80 -2.98 -10.11 27.31
CA ILE A 80 -1.69 -10.78 27.46
C ILE A 80 -1.98 -12.27 27.65
N SER A 81 -1.42 -13.13 26.81
CA SER A 81 -1.66 -14.57 26.83
C SER A 81 -0.37 -15.40 26.80
N SER A 82 -0.42 -16.59 27.39
CA SER A 82 0.59 -17.64 27.26
C SER A 82 -0.04 -18.80 26.47
N GLY A 83 0.32 -18.96 25.19
CA GLY A 83 -0.38 -19.88 24.30
C GLY A 83 -1.88 -19.51 24.17
N SER A 84 -2.77 -20.47 24.45
CA SER A 84 -4.23 -20.24 24.48
C SER A 84 -4.75 -19.65 25.79
N GLN A 85 -3.90 -19.52 26.81
CA GLN A 85 -4.32 -19.07 28.14
C GLN A 85 -4.22 -17.54 28.26
N VAL A 86 -5.36 -16.85 28.44
CA VAL A 86 -5.40 -15.41 28.71
C VAL A 86 -4.99 -15.14 30.17
N LEU A 87 -3.94 -14.36 30.35
CA LEU A 87 -3.39 -13.99 31.67
C LEU A 87 -4.02 -12.69 32.20
N THR A 88 -4.16 -11.68 31.34
CA THR A 88 -4.85 -10.42 31.63
C THR A 88 -5.61 -9.95 30.39
N SER A 89 -6.76 -9.30 30.59
CA SER A 89 -7.60 -8.76 29.52
C SER A 89 -8.22 -7.43 29.96
N SER A 90 -8.10 -6.40 29.12
CA SER A 90 -8.91 -5.18 29.25
C SER A 90 -10.34 -5.37 28.70
N ASP A 91 -10.54 -6.38 27.85
CA ASP A 91 -11.76 -6.54 27.03
C ASP A 91 -12.82 -7.45 27.70
N GLY A 92 -12.76 -7.61 29.03
CA GLY A 92 -13.77 -8.36 29.80
C GLY A 92 -13.70 -9.89 29.72
N VAL A 93 -12.70 -10.47 29.06
CA VAL A 93 -12.46 -11.93 29.10
C VAL A 93 -11.94 -12.32 30.49
N ALA A 94 -12.59 -13.29 31.12
CA ALA A 94 -12.17 -13.79 32.43
C ALA A 94 -10.75 -14.37 32.35
N PRO A 95 -9.78 -13.84 33.13
CA PRO A 95 -8.43 -14.38 33.12
C PRO A 95 -8.45 -15.83 33.63
N ALA A 96 -7.71 -16.69 32.96
CA ALA A 96 -7.54 -18.06 33.42
C ALA A 96 -6.76 -18.09 34.74
N ARG A 97 -6.78 -19.22 35.46
CA ARG A 97 -6.00 -19.39 36.69
C ARG A 97 -4.50 -19.31 36.37
N VAL A 98 -3.88 -18.16 36.59
CA VAL A 98 -2.46 -17.91 36.32
C VAL A 98 -1.61 -18.47 37.46
N GLU A 99 -0.48 -19.09 37.13
CA GLU A 99 0.52 -19.49 38.12
C GLU A 99 0.98 -18.24 38.92
N PRO A 100 0.88 -18.21 40.25
CA PRO A 100 1.18 -17.01 41.04
C PRO A 100 2.58 -16.45 40.81
N ALA A 101 3.55 -17.34 40.58
CA ALA A 101 4.93 -17.02 40.23
C ALA A 101 5.04 -16.25 38.90
N LEU A 102 4.36 -16.71 37.85
CA LEU A 102 4.34 -16.05 36.54
C LEU A 102 3.66 -14.68 36.62
N ALA A 103 2.55 -14.58 37.35
CA ALA A 103 1.84 -13.31 37.55
C ALA A 103 2.71 -12.28 38.28
N ALA A 104 3.50 -12.71 39.27
CA ALA A 104 4.40 -11.85 40.03
C ALA A 104 5.53 -11.29 39.16
N ASP A 105 6.18 -12.14 38.36
CA ASP A 105 7.29 -11.70 37.49
C ASP A 105 6.80 -10.81 36.34
N LEU A 106 5.66 -11.15 35.73
CA LEU A 106 5.01 -10.29 34.74
C LEU A 106 4.68 -8.92 35.35
N ARG A 107 4.04 -8.90 36.52
CA ARG A 107 3.73 -7.64 37.21
C ARG A 107 5.00 -6.81 37.48
N MET A 108 6.08 -7.44 37.93
CA MET A 108 7.34 -6.74 38.21
C MET A 108 7.95 -6.15 36.92
N LEU A 109 7.93 -6.88 35.80
CA LEU A 109 8.37 -6.38 34.50
C LEU A 109 7.56 -5.16 34.05
N LEU A 110 6.24 -5.22 34.20
CA LEU A 110 5.35 -4.11 33.84
C LEU A 110 5.55 -2.87 34.72
N VAL A 111 5.69 -3.07 36.03
CA VAL A 111 6.02 -1.98 36.98
C VAL A 111 7.36 -1.35 36.62
N ALA A 112 8.38 -2.17 36.35
CA ALA A 112 9.70 -1.68 35.96
C ALA A 112 9.63 -0.85 34.65
N GLY A 113 8.85 -1.31 33.66
CA GLY A 113 8.63 -0.60 32.40
C GLY A 113 7.86 0.73 32.53
N VAL A 114 7.07 0.90 33.60
CA VAL A 114 6.38 2.17 33.93
C VAL A 114 7.28 3.15 34.69
N LEU A 115 8.11 2.64 35.59
CA LEU A 115 8.93 3.47 36.48
C LEU A 115 10.18 4.02 35.78
N CYS A 116 10.86 3.18 35.00
CA CYS A 116 11.97 3.58 34.13
C CYS A 116 11.41 4.04 32.78
N ASN A 117 10.74 5.19 32.76
CA ASN A 117 9.97 5.70 31.61
C ASN A 117 9.65 7.18 31.79
N ASP A 118 9.89 8.00 30.77
CA ASP A 118 9.67 9.45 30.80
C ASP A 118 8.45 9.88 29.98
N ALA A 119 7.86 8.96 29.23
CA ALA A 119 6.65 9.23 28.47
C ALA A 119 5.40 9.40 29.36
N GLU A 120 4.36 9.95 28.73
CA GLU A 120 3.00 10.04 29.26
C GLU A 120 2.00 9.57 28.21
N LEU A 121 0.87 9.08 28.70
CA LEU A 121 -0.28 8.70 27.87
C LEU A 121 -1.51 9.43 28.42
N LEU A 122 -1.91 10.49 27.73
CA LEU A 122 -3.02 11.34 28.13
C LEU A 122 -4.32 10.79 27.54
N ALA A 123 -5.37 10.69 28.34
CA ALA A 123 -6.70 10.31 27.87
C ALA A 123 -7.60 11.55 27.85
N SER A 124 -8.39 11.74 26.78
CA SER A 124 -9.38 12.81 26.73
C SER A 124 -10.57 12.53 27.64
N ASP A 125 -11.15 13.57 28.24
CA ASP A 125 -12.41 13.52 29.01
C ASP A 125 -13.64 13.39 28.09
N ALA A 126 -13.74 12.28 27.34
CA ALA A 126 -14.86 11.96 26.46
C ALA A 126 -15.38 10.55 26.74
N PRO A 127 -16.65 10.23 26.39
CA PRO A 127 -17.22 8.88 26.58
C PRO A 127 -16.42 7.78 25.88
N THR A 128 -15.76 8.14 24.77
CA THR A 128 -14.75 7.32 24.11
C THR A 128 -13.41 8.06 24.21
N PRO A 129 -12.53 7.69 25.15
CA PRO A 129 -11.29 8.43 25.36
C PRO A 129 -10.36 8.28 24.16
N VAL A 130 -9.92 9.42 23.61
CA VAL A 130 -8.80 9.49 22.68
C VAL A 130 -7.52 9.53 23.49
N PHE A 131 -6.60 8.61 23.19
CA PHE A 131 -5.31 8.49 23.87
C PHE A 131 -4.23 9.23 23.07
N THR A 132 -3.66 10.26 23.68
CA THR A 132 -2.60 11.09 23.09
C THR A 132 -1.26 10.72 23.71
N PRO A 133 -0.29 10.23 22.92
CA PRO A 133 1.05 9.93 23.39
C PRO A 133 1.87 11.22 23.59
N VAL A 134 2.68 11.27 24.65
CA VAL A 134 3.69 12.32 24.86
C VAL A 134 5.02 11.65 25.21
N GLY A 135 6.08 11.94 24.46
CA GLY A 135 7.39 11.31 24.62
C GLY A 135 7.69 10.26 23.54
N ASP A 136 8.71 9.44 23.77
CA ASP A 136 9.17 8.44 22.79
C ASP A 136 8.14 7.30 22.59
N PRO A 137 7.79 6.93 21.35
CA PRO A 137 6.80 5.87 21.08
C PRO A 137 7.14 4.51 21.71
N THR A 138 8.43 4.18 21.87
CA THR A 138 8.91 2.95 22.51
C THR A 138 8.54 2.93 23.98
N GLU A 139 8.66 4.07 24.65
CA GLU A 139 8.31 4.25 26.05
C GLU A 139 6.79 4.28 26.25
N VAL A 140 6.05 4.99 25.40
CA VAL A 140 4.59 5.03 25.45
C VAL A 140 4.01 3.61 25.33
N ALA A 141 4.58 2.77 24.45
CA ALA A 141 4.12 1.39 24.28
C ALA A 141 4.23 0.55 25.58
N LEU A 142 5.20 0.86 26.46
CA LEU A 142 5.31 0.23 27.79
C LEU A 142 4.19 0.69 28.74
N LEU A 143 3.80 1.97 28.69
CA LEU A 143 2.68 2.50 29.47
C LEU A 143 1.35 1.88 29.04
N VAL A 144 1.14 1.78 27.72
CA VAL A 144 -0.02 1.11 27.12
C VAL A 144 -0.08 -0.35 27.57
N LEU A 145 1.05 -1.07 27.54
CA LEU A 145 1.14 -2.46 27.99
C LEU A 145 0.75 -2.59 29.48
N ALA A 146 1.26 -1.73 30.35
CA ALA A 146 0.94 -1.76 31.77
C ALA A 146 -0.55 -1.48 32.03
N GLN A 147 -1.14 -0.52 31.32
CA GLN A 147 -2.58 -0.24 31.41
C GLN A 147 -3.46 -1.40 30.91
N LYS A 148 -3.05 -2.12 29.85
CA LYS A 148 -3.72 -3.36 29.40
C LYS A 148 -3.77 -4.44 30.48
N ALA A 149 -2.78 -4.46 31.38
CA ALA A 149 -2.73 -5.35 32.53
C ALA A 149 -3.46 -4.80 33.77
N GLY A 150 -4.16 -3.67 33.64
CA GLY A 150 -4.91 -3.03 34.74
C GLY A 150 -4.03 -2.22 35.70
N LEU A 151 -2.78 -1.91 35.34
CA LEU A 151 -1.90 -1.07 36.15
C LEU A 151 -2.09 0.40 35.80
N SER A 152 -2.17 1.26 36.82
CA SER A 152 -2.23 2.71 36.64
C SER A 152 -0.82 3.30 36.70
N PRO A 153 -0.28 3.87 35.59
CA PRO A 153 1.04 4.47 35.60
C PRO A 153 1.21 5.62 36.61
N SER A 154 0.17 6.46 36.76
CA SER A 154 0.19 7.59 37.71
C SER A 154 0.23 7.11 39.16
N ALA A 155 -0.53 6.06 39.49
CA ALA A 155 -0.53 5.47 40.84
C ALA A 155 0.84 4.85 41.17
N LEU A 156 1.42 4.09 40.24
CA LEU A 156 2.74 3.47 40.44
C LEU A 156 3.85 4.51 40.61
N ARG A 157 3.85 5.59 39.81
CA ARG A 157 4.83 6.68 39.95
C ARG A 157 4.68 7.44 41.27
N ALA A 158 3.44 7.58 41.79
CA ALA A 158 3.18 8.20 43.09
C ALA A 158 3.65 7.32 44.26
N GLU A 159 3.50 6.00 44.16
CA GLU A 159 3.95 5.03 45.17
C GLU A 159 5.48 4.89 45.19
N HIS A 160 6.14 5.01 44.02
CA HIS A 160 7.57 4.76 43.85
C HIS A 160 8.33 6.04 43.43
N ALA A 161 8.56 6.92 44.40
CA ALA A 161 9.27 8.18 44.17
C ALA A 161 10.66 7.96 43.53
N ARG A 162 10.85 8.51 42.32
CA ARG A 162 12.14 8.52 41.60
C ARG A 162 13.13 9.41 42.35
N ARG A 163 14.36 8.91 42.58
CA ARG A 163 15.42 9.59 43.34
C ARG A 163 16.64 9.95 42.51
N ALA A 164 16.95 9.16 41.50
CA ALA A 164 18.06 9.39 40.58
C ALA A 164 17.78 8.72 39.23
N GLU A 165 18.46 9.17 38.20
CA GLU A 165 18.34 8.63 36.84
C GLU A 165 19.62 8.80 36.03
N ILE A 166 19.79 7.91 35.07
CA ILE A 166 20.66 8.11 33.90
C ILE A 166 19.68 8.11 32.71
N PRO A 167 19.45 9.27 32.07
CA PRO A 167 18.54 9.36 30.93
C PRO A 167 19.05 8.51 29.77
N PHE A 168 18.17 8.15 28.85
CA PHE A 168 18.55 7.40 27.66
C PHE A 168 19.57 8.19 26.83
N ASP A 169 20.68 7.55 26.48
CA ASP A 169 21.68 8.09 25.55
C ASP A 169 21.92 7.12 24.39
N SER A 170 22.04 7.67 23.17
CA SER A 170 22.18 6.85 21.95
C SER A 170 23.50 6.09 21.85
N ALA A 171 24.56 6.56 22.51
CA ALA A 171 25.85 5.87 22.54
C ALA A 171 25.83 4.71 23.52
N THR A 172 25.18 4.86 24.68
CA THR A 172 25.03 3.80 25.69
C THR A 172 23.83 2.88 25.46
N LYS A 173 22.82 3.32 24.68
CA LYS A 173 21.57 2.64 24.34
C LYS A 173 20.80 2.07 25.55
N MET A 174 20.95 2.68 26.71
CA MET A 174 20.33 2.26 27.97
C MET A 174 19.84 3.46 28.77
N MET A 175 18.87 3.23 29.64
CA MET A 175 18.35 4.18 30.63
C MET A 175 18.31 3.48 31.99
N ALA A 176 18.60 4.22 33.07
CA ALA A 176 18.46 3.72 34.44
C ALA A 176 17.68 4.68 35.33
N THR A 177 16.87 4.16 36.25
CA THR A 177 16.20 4.95 37.29
C THR A 177 16.29 4.27 38.65
N ALA A 178 16.39 5.04 39.73
CA ALA A 178 16.33 4.56 41.10
C ALA A 178 15.07 5.07 41.79
N HIS A 179 14.34 4.17 42.44
CA HIS A 179 13.08 4.46 43.11
C HIS A 179 13.13 4.03 44.57
N ARG A 180 12.48 4.79 45.46
CA ARG A 180 12.27 4.38 46.85
C ARG A 180 11.07 3.45 46.92
N THR A 181 11.20 2.35 47.66
CA THR A 181 10.11 1.38 47.93
C THR A 181 9.92 1.25 49.44
N ALA A 182 8.85 0.56 49.87
CA ALA A 182 8.64 0.26 51.29
C ALA A 182 9.73 -0.63 51.90
N GLY A 183 10.44 -1.41 51.08
CA GLY A 183 11.51 -2.33 51.51
C GLY A 183 12.94 -1.84 51.27
N GLY A 184 13.11 -0.63 50.71
CA GLY A 184 14.41 -0.02 50.42
C GLY A 184 14.44 0.70 49.07
N TYR A 185 15.29 0.24 48.15
CA TYR A 185 15.47 0.85 46.83
C TYR A 185 15.30 -0.15 45.70
N LEU A 186 14.75 0.32 44.59
CA LEU A 186 14.63 -0.43 43.34
C LEU A 186 15.33 0.36 42.24
N VAL A 187 16.42 -0.19 41.72
CA VAL A 187 17.12 0.33 40.54
C VAL A 187 16.64 -0.45 39.32
N ILE A 188 16.25 0.24 38.27
CA ILE A 188 15.72 -0.36 37.04
C ILE A 188 16.57 0.12 35.88
N VAL A 189 16.98 -0.81 35.01
CA VAL A 189 17.66 -0.51 33.76
C VAL A 189 16.84 -1.07 32.60
N LYS A 190 16.63 -0.27 31.56
CA LYS A 190 16.09 -0.73 30.28
C LYS A 190 17.00 -0.34 29.12
N GLY A 191 17.04 -1.15 28.07
CA GLY A 191 17.82 -0.83 26.88
C GLY A 191 18.01 -1.99 25.93
N ALA A 192 19.04 -1.89 25.10
CA ALA A 192 19.40 -2.94 24.14
C ALA A 192 19.71 -4.28 24.86
N PRO A 193 19.16 -5.42 24.40
CA PRO A 193 19.30 -6.70 25.09
C PRO A 193 20.74 -7.10 25.42
N GLU A 194 21.66 -6.91 24.48
CA GLU A 194 23.07 -7.24 24.64
C GLU A 194 23.75 -6.44 25.76
N LEU A 195 23.39 -5.16 25.93
CA LEU A 195 24.01 -4.29 26.91
C LEU A 195 23.42 -4.50 28.31
N VAL A 196 22.11 -4.70 28.41
CA VAL A 196 21.45 -4.96 29.69
C VAL A 196 21.86 -6.33 30.24
N LEU A 197 21.96 -7.36 29.39
CA LEU A 197 22.42 -8.69 29.80
C LEU A 197 23.84 -8.67 30.37
N ASP A 198 24.73 -7.80 29.88
CA ASP A 198 26.09 -7.62 30.41
C ASP A 198 26.11 -7.04 31.84
N LEU A 199 25.03 -6.36 32.24
CA LEU A 199 24.84 -5.87 33.60
C LEU A 199 24.18 -6.92 34.52
N CYS A 200 23.56 -7.96 33.95
CA CYS A 200 22.86 -8.99 34.70
C CYS A 200 23.79 -10.11 35.19
N GLY A 201 23.78 -10.36 36.50
CA GLY A 201 24.38 -11.55 37.13
C GLY A 201 23.34 -12.62 37.49
N ALA A 202 22.07 -12.24 37.57
CA ALA A 202 20.95 -13.11 37.89
C ALA A 202 19.78 -12.87 36.93
N ALA A 203 18.77 -13.74 37.02
CA ALA A 203 17.46 -13.60 36.39
C ALA A 203 16.38 -13.88 37.43
N ARG A 204 15.27 -13.15 37.35
CA ARG A 204 14.12 -13.38 38.22
C ARG A 204 13.27 -14.50 37.64
N VAL A 205 13.06 -15.56 38.41
CA VAL A 205 12.26 -16.73 38.02
C VAL A 205 11.36 -17.15 39.18
N GLY A 206 10.05 -17.01 38.99
CA GLY A 206 9.02 -17.31 39.96
C GLY A 206 9.12 -16.51 41.26
N GLY A 207 9.47 -15.22 41.15
CA GLY A 207 9.65 -14.35 42.30
C GLY A 207 10.98 -14.52 43.06
N SER A 208 11.87 -15.41 42.61
CA SER A 208 13.20 -15.63 43.21
C SER A 208 14.32 -15.30 42.23
N GLU A 209 15.47 -14.84 42.72
CA GLU A 209 16.66 -14.63 41.89
C GLU A 209 17.39 -15.96 41.67
N ARG A 210 17.74 -16.22 40.41
CA ARG A 210 18.59 -17.36 40.01
C ARG A 210 19.81 -16.86 39.26
N PRO A 211 20.99 -17.51 39.37
CA PRO A 211 22.16 -17.14 38.58
C PRO A 211 21.85 -17.13 37.08
N LEU A 212 22.27 -16.08 36.37
CA LEU A 212 22.18 -16.03 34.91
C LEU A 212 23.43 -16.73 34.34
N ASP A 213 23.37 -18.06 34.28
CA ASP A 213 24.42 -18.90 33.71
C ASP A 213 24.52 -18.76 32.17
N GLY A 214 25.50 -19.43 31.58
CA GLY A 214 25.77 -19.36 30.13
C GLY A 214 24.58 -19.81 29.28
N ASP A 215 23.88 -20.86 29.71
CA ASP A 215 22.74 -21.42 28.97
C ASP A 215 21.52 -20.47 29.05
N ALA A 216 21.22 -19.93 30.23
CA ALA A 216 20.15 -18.94 30.40
C ALA A 216 20.43 -17.63 29.66
N ARG A 217 21.69 -17.18 29.63
CA ARG A 217 22.12 -16.02 28.84
C ARG A 217 21.96 -16.27 27.34
N HIS A 218 22.39 -17.42 26.84
CA HIS A 218 22.22 -17.80 25.44
C HIS A 218 20.74 -17.91 25.06
N ALA A 219 19.89 -18.46 25.93
CA ALA A 219 18.45 -18.55 25.70
C ALA A 219 17.80 -17.15 25.61
N ALA A 220 18.15 -16.23 26.50
CA ALA A 220 17.65 -14.85 26.44
C ALA A 220 18.11 -14.14 25.15
N MET A 221 19.37 -14.32 24.74
CA MET A 221 19.86 -13.74 23.49
C MET A 221 19.16 -14.34 22.26
N ALA A 222 18.96 -15.66 22.24
CA ALA A 222 18.23 -16.34 21.17
C ALA A 222 16.77 -15.88 21.08
N ALA A 223 16.11 -15.60 22.22
CA ALA A 223 14.78 -15.01 22.24
C ALA A 223 14.77 -13.58 21.67
N ALA A 224 15.77 -12.77 22.00
CA ALA A 224 15.92 -11.43 21.42
C ALA A 224 16.13 -11.48 19.90
N GLU A 225 16.97 -12.40 19.41
CA GLU A 225 17.17 -12.63 17.98
C GLU A 225 15.89 -13.12 17.29
N HIS A 226 15.13 -14.01 17.94
CA HIS A 226 13.85 -14.48 17.43
C HIS A 226 12.86 -13.32 17.25
N MET A 227 12.68 -12.48 18.27
CA MET A 227 11.82 -11.30 18.21
C MET A 227 12.30 -10.32 17.12
N ALA A 228 13.61 -10.08 17.00
CA ALA A 228 14.17 -9.22 15.96
C ALA A 228 13.89 -9.75 14.54
N ASN A 229 13.92 -11.07 14.34
CA ASN A 229 13.55 -11.73 13.08
C ASN A 229 12.06 -11.58 12.72
N GLN A 230 11.22 -11.26 13.70
CA GLN A 230 9.80 -10.92 13.51
C GLN A 230 9.56 -9.40 13.37
N ALA A 231 10.60 -8.62 13.04
CA ALA A 231 10.57 -7.16 12.98
C ALA A 231 10.26 -6.45 14.32
N LEU A 232 10.38 -7.14 15.45
CA LEU A 232 10.18 -6.52 16.75
C LEU A 232 11.46 -5.76 17.16
N ARG A 233 11.31 -4.49 17.54
CA ARG A 233 12.27 -3.74 18.34
C ARG A 233 12.26 -4.32 19.76
N VAL A 234 13.38 -4.91 20.17
CA VAL A 234 13.49 -5.61 21.45
C VAL A 234 14.12 -4.70 22.51
N LEU A 235 13.51 -4.67 23.70
CA LEU A 235 14.08 -4.07 24.90
C LEU A 235 14.26 -5.13 25.98
N ALA A 236 15.39 -5.11 26.68
CA ALA A 236 15.57 -5.84 27.92
C ALA A 236 15.34 -4.94 29.13
N ILE A 237 14.78 -5.50 30.19
CA ILE A 237 14.63 -4.83 31.49
C ILE A 237 15.31 -5.67 32.57
N GLY A 238 16.20 -5.06 33.33
CA GLY A 238 16.85 -5.63 34.50
C GLY A 238 16.66 -4.75 35.73
N VAL A 239 16.68 -5.37 36.92
CA VAL A 239 16.49 -4.65 38.19
C VAL A 239 17.52 -5.03 39.22
N LEU A 240 17.75 -4.15 40.19
CA LEU A 240 18.50 -4.40 41.41
C LEU A 240 17.63 -3.95 42.58
N GLU A 241 17.23 -4.90 43.41
CA GLU A 241 16.51 -4.66 44.66
C GLU A 241 17.53 -4.52 45.80
N LEU A 242 17.43 -3.44 46.58
CA LEU A 242 18.32 -3.15 47.70
C LEU A 242 17.50 -2.97 48.99
N PRO A 243 17.94 -3.58 50.10
CA PRO A 243 17.25 -3.45 51.37
C PRO A 243 17.35 -2.01 51.93
N GLU A 244 16.44 -1.66 52.84
CA GLU A 244 16.28 -0.30 53.39
C GLU A 244 17.55 0.33 53.99
N ARG A 245 18.46 -0.50 54.51
CA ARG A 245 19.73 -0.06 55.11
C ARG A 245 20.85 0.19 54.08
N SER A 246 20.60 -0.08 52.80
CA SER A 246 21.56 0.13 51.71
C SER A 246 21.30 1.45 51.00
N GLU A 247 22.37 2.16 50.64
CA GLU A 247 22.27 3.28 49.71
C GLU A 247 22.28 2.76 48.27
N PRO A 248 21.44 3.32 47.37
CA PRO A 248 21.48 2.96 45.97
C PRO A 248 22.83 3.40 45.36
N PRO A 249 23.38 2.65 44.38
CA PRO A 249 24.51 3.11 43.59
C PRO A 249 24.25 4.52 43.06
N ALA A 250 25.30 5.35 43.03
CA ALA A 250 25.20 6.67 42.39
C ALA A 250 24.87 6.48 40.90
N LEU A 251 23.64 6.87 40.52
CA LEU A 251 23.21 6.95 39.13
C LEU A 251 23.52 8.35 38.62
N ASP A 252 24.65 8.48 37.93
CA ASP A 252 25.09 9.72 37.28
C ASP A 252 25.60 9.37 35.88
N ALA A 253 25.17 10.14 34.88
CA ALA A 253 25.63 10.00 33.50
C ALA A 253 27.16 10.09 33.37
N ALA A 254 27.84 10.85 34.24
CA ALA A 254 29.30 10.96 34.27
C ALA A 254 30.01 9.68 34.76
N VAL A 255 29.34 8.89 35.62
CA VAL A 255 29.87 7.64 36.20
C VAL A 255 29.48 6.42 35.34
N GLY A 256 28.34 6.50 34.66
CA GLY A 256 27.84 5.47 33.75
C GLY A 256 27.37 4.20 34.48
N PHE A 257 27.26 3.09 33.73
CA PHE A 257 26.64 1.84 34.19
C PHE A 257 27.61 0.88 34.92
N GLY A 258 28.88 1.26 35.10
CA GLY A 258 29.92 0.37 35.62
C GLY A 258 29.62 -0.21 37.01
N ALA A 259 29.01 0.59 37.90
CA ALA A 259 28.65 0.17 39.25
C ALA A 259 27.56 -0.91 39.31
N LEU A 260 26.82 -1.13 38.21
CA LEU A 260 25.72 -2.09 38.09
C LEU A 260 26.15 -3.42 37.46
N ARG A 261 27.40 -3.52 36.97
CA ARG A 261 27.88 -4.69 36.23
C ARG A 261 27.80 -5.97 37.08
N GLY A 262 27.10 -6.97 36.57
CA GLY A 262 26.90 -8.27 37.22
C GLY A 262 25.98 -8.24 38.44
N LYS A 263 25.31 -7.12 38.74
CA LYS A 263 24.44 -6.96 39.92
C LYS A 263 22.96 -7.01 39.59
N LEU A 264 22.57 -6.79 38.33
CA LEU A 264 21.17 -6.79 37.95
C LEU A 264 20.61 -8.22 37.86
N SER A 265 19.33 -8.33 38.14
CA SER A 265 18.46 -9.47 37.84
C SER A 265 17.64 -9.17 36.59
N LEU A 266 17.82 -9.96 35.53
CA LEU A 266 17.00 -9.86 34.32
C LEU A 266 15.54 -10.16 34.65
N LEU A 267 14.62 -9.26 34.29
CA LEU A 267 13.18 -9.48 34.40
C LEU A 267 12.60 -10.10 33.13
N GLY A 268 13.04 -9.62 31.96
CA GLY A 268 12.54 -10.12 30.69
C GLY A 268 12.87 -9.23 29.50
N LEU A 269 12.38 -9.65 28.34
CA LEU A 269 12.47 -8.92 27.08
C LEU A 269 11.08 -8.52 26.61
N LEU A 270 10.98 -7.37 25.95
CA LEU A 270 9.77 -6.83 25.37
C LEU A 270 9.99 -6.58 23.88
N GLY A 271 9.25 -7.28 23.04
CA GLY A 271 9.22 -7.09 21.60
C GLY A 271 8.12 -6.10 21.20
N GLN A 272 8.52 -4.98 20.61
CA GLN A 272 7.62 -3.92 20.15
C GLN A 272 7.69 -3.79 18.64
N ILE A 273 6.56 -3.56 17.98
CA ILE A 273 6.53 -3.27 16.54
C ILE A 273 5.82 -1.96 16.28
N ASP A 274 6.23 -1.24 15.25
CA ASP A 274 5.34 -0.28 14.62
C ASP A 274 4.55 -1.02 13.55
N PRO A 275 3.30 -1.46 13.83
CA PRO A 275 2.62 -2.38 12.96
C PRO A 275 2.38 -1.72 11.60
N PRO A 276 2.69 -2.40 10.47
CA PRO A 276 2.33 -1.89 9.18
C PRO A 276 0.81 -1.73 9.11
N ARG A 277 0.35 -0.59 8.59
CA ARG A 277 -1.08 -0.33 8.47
C ARG A 277 -1.69 -1.26 7.42
N GLN A 278 -2.89 -1.79 7.68
CA GLN A 278 -3.54 -2.76 6.78
C GLN A 278 -3.73 -2.17 5.37
N GLU A 279 -4.06 -0.89 5.28
CA GLU A 279 -4.19 -0.14 4.03
C GLU A 279 -2.90 -0.13 3.19
N VAL A 280 -1.72 -0.18 3.81
CA VAL A 280 -0.43 -0.24 3.11
C VAL A 280 -0.25 -1.60 2.44
N LYS A 281 -0.63 -2.68 3.12
CA LYS A 281 -0.58 -4.04 2.57
C LYS A 281 -1.48 -4.19 1.36
N ASP A 282 -2.71 -3.69 1.45
CA ASP A 282 -3.68 -3.73 0.35
C ASP A 282 -3.21 -2.86 -0.83
N ALA A 283 -2.62 -1.69 -0.54
CA ALA A 283 -2.03 -0.81 -1.54
C ALA A 283 -0.84 -1.45 -2.28
N VAL A 284 0.07 -2.13 -1.56
CA VAL A 284 1.19 -2.89 -2.15
C VAL A 284 0.68 -4.01 -3.07
N ALA A 285 -0.36 -4.73 -2.65
CA ALA A 285 -0.98 -5.76 -3.47
C ALA A 285 -1.58 -5.17 -4.77
N ARG A 286 -2.30 -4.04 -4.66
CA ARG A 286 -2.84 -3.33 -5.83
C ARG A 286 -1.75 -2.86 -6.80
N CYS A 287 -0.64 -2.32 -6.29
CA CYS A 287 0.51 -1.95 -7.13
C CYS A 287 1.02 -3.14 -7.94
N ARG A 288 1.19 -4.30 -7.30
CA ARG A 288 1.66 -5.52 -7.97
C ARG A 288 0.70 -6.01 -9.05
N VAL A 289 -0.60 -6.01 -8.77
CA VAL A 289 -1.63 -6.36 -9.78
C VAL A 289 -1.57 -5.41 -10.98
N ALA A 290 -1.30 -4.13 -10.73
CA ALA A 290 -1.15 -3.09 -11.76
C ALA A 290 0.21 -3.10 -12.50
N GLY A 291 1.07 -4.10 -12.23
CA GLY A 291 2.41 -4.22 -12.80
C GLY A 291 3.43 -3.20 -12.28
N ILE A 292 3.11 -2.52 -11.17
CA ILE A 292 4.01 -1.56 -10.51
C ILE A 292 4.82 -2.31 -9.46
N ARG A 293 6.15 -2.17 -9.50
CA ARG A 293 7.07 -2.80 -8.55
C ARG A 293 7.27 -1.92 -7.32
N PRO A 294 6.77 -2.30 -6.12
CA PRO A 294 7.08 -1.60 -4.88
C PRO A 294 8.50 -1.94 -4.43
N VAL A 295 9.23 -0.94 -3.94
CA VAL A 295 10.61 -1.10 -3.44
C VAL A 295 10.70 -0.36 -2.11
N MET A 296 11.22 -1.03 -1.08
CA MET A 296 11.43 -0.42 0.23
C MET A 296 12.83 0.20 0.30
N VAL A 297 12.91 1.46 0.73
CA VAL A 297 14.18 2.16 1.00
C VAL A 297 14.10 2.75 2.41
N THR A 298 14.86 2.19 3.36
CA THR A 298 14.75 2.53 4.79
C THR A 298 16.11 2.74 5.46
N GLY A 299 16.11 3.48 6.57
CA GLY A 299 17.23 3.59 7.50
C GLY A 299 17.33 2.42 8.48
N ASP A 300 16.32 1.55 8.54
CA ASP A 300 16.26 0.44 9.50
C ASP A 300 17.32 -0.64 9.24
N HIS A 301 17.52 -1.50 10.23
CA HIS A 301 18.38 -2.67 10.11
C HIS A 301 17.87 -3.65 9.05
N LYS A 302 18.80 -4.33 8.38
CA LYS A 302 18.53 -5.26 7.26
C LYS A 302 17.48 -6.31 7.61
N THR A 303 17.60 -6.94 8.78
CA THR A 303 16.68 -7.99 9.26
C THR A 303 15.26 -7.46 9.46
N THR A 304 15.11 -6.33 10.15
CA THR A 304 13.82 -5.71 10.43
C THR A 304 13.15 -5.24 9.15
N ALA A 305 13.89 -4.56 8.27
CA ALA A 305 13.40 -4.11 6.98
C ALA A 305 12.91 -5.28 6.11
N HIS A 306 13.65 -6.39 6.09
CA HIS A 306 13.25 -7.59 5.35
C HIS A 306 11.96 -8.21 5.90
N ALA A 307 11.85 -8.33 7.23
CA ALA A 307 10.66 -8.87 7.88
C ALA A 307 9.41 -8.01 7.59
N ILE A 308 9.50 -6.67 7.71
CA ILE A 308 8.40 -5.75 7.37
C ILE A 308 8.06 -5.85 5.87
N ALA A 309 9.07 -5.87 5.00
CA ALA A 309 8.86 -5.98 3.57
C ALA A 309 8.20 -7.31 3.18
N ARG A 310 8.48 -8.41 3.88
CA ARG A 310 7.79 -9.70 3.67
C ARG A 310 6.35 -9.65 4.12
N GLU A 311 6.08 -9.06 5.28
CA GLU A 311 4.73 -8.94 5.84
C GLU A 311 3.81 -8.11 4.93
N LEU A 312 4.33 -7.00 4.40
CA LEU A 312 3.65 -6.14 3.43
C LEU A 312 3.53 -6.76 2.04
N GLY A 313 4.27 -7.83 1.77
CA GLY A 313 4.37 -8.41 0.43
C GLY A 313 5.09 -7.47 -0.54
N ILE A 314 6.19 -6.85 -0.14
CA ILE A 314 7.14 -6.10 -0.99
C ILE A 314 8.27 -7.04 -1.45
N SER A 315 8.79 -7.89 -0.58
CA SER A 315 9.83 -8.88 -0.88
C SER A 315 9.35 -10.32 -0.69
N GLY A 316 9.99 -11.27 -1.38
CA GLY A 316 9.84 -12.69 -1.10
C GLY A 316 10.69 -13.16 0.09
N SER A 317 10.87 -14.48 0.20
CA SER A 317 11.66 -15.11 1.26
C SER A 317 13.17 -15.10 1.00
N SER A 318 13.63 -14.61 -0.16
CA SER A 318 15.02 -14.68 -0.55
C SER A 318 15.84 -13.55 0.07
N ALA A 319 16.92 -13.87 0.77
CA ALA A 319 17.86 -12.88 1.29
C ALA A 319 18.56 -12.06 0.18
N ARG A 320 18.56 -12.57 -1.07
CA ARG A 320 19.17 -11.90 -2.23
C ARG A 320 18.41 -10.63 -2.66
N GLU A 321 17.17 -10.49 -2.23
CA GLU A 321 16.30 -9.33 -2.49
C GLU A 321 16.59 -8.14 -1.56
N VAL A 322 17.52 -8.29 -0.60
CA VAL A 322 17.81 -7.28 0.43
C VAL A 322 19.28 -6.88 0.37
N VAL A 323 19.52 -5.58 0.22
CA VAL A 323 20.86 -4.98 0.16
C VAL A 323 20.95 -3.90 1.22
N ASP A 324 22.03 -3.86 2.00
CA ASP A 324 22.29 -2.76 2.92
C ASP A 324 23.17 -1.65 2.30
N GLY A 325 23.26 -0.51 2.99
CA GLY A 325 24.06 0.61 2.54
C GLY A 325 25.55 0.31 2.33
N ARG A 326 26.14 -0.67 3.04
CA ARG A 326 27.55 -1.05 2.85
C ARG A 326 27.72 -1.89 1.59
N GLU A 327 26.85 -2.86 1.39
CA GLU A 327 26.80 -3.68 0.16
C GLU A 327 26.54 -2.79 -1.07
N LEU A 328 25.65 -1.80 -0.95
CA LEU A 328 25.35 -0.83 -2.02
C LEU A 328 26.54 0.10 -2.33
N ALA A 329 27.34 0.46 -1.33
CA ALA A 329 28.55 1.25 -1.53
C ALA A 329 29.66 0.47 -2.25
N ALA A 330 29.69 -0.86 -2.08
CA ALA A 330 30.65 -1.73 -2.76
C ALA A 330 30.28 -2.00 -4.24
N MET A 331 29.04 -1.71 -4.66
CA MET A 331 28.61 -1.83 -6.05
C MET A 331 28.89 -0.53 -6.79
N ASP A 332 29.55 -0.63 -7.95
CA ASP A 332 29.55 0.45 -8.93
C ASP A 332 28.16 0.59 -9.59
N ASP A 333 27.97 1.67 -10.36
CA ASP A 333 26.66 1.99 -10.92
C ASP A 333 26.21 0.96 -11.98
N ALA A 334 27.14 0.32 -12.69
CA ALA A 334 26.83 -0.73 -13.66
C ALA A 334 26.37 -2.02 -12.98
N ALA A 335 27.07 -2.45 -11.92
CA ALA A 335 26.70 -3.60 -11.10
C ALA A 335 25.37 -3.37 -10.37
N LEU A 336 25.15 -2.15 -9.85
CA LEU A 336 23.88 -1.78 -9.25
C LEU A 336 22.75 -1.85 -10.27
N ALA A 337 22.91 -1.23 -11.44
CA ALA A 337 21.92 -1.30 -12.51
C ALA A 337 21.66 -2.75 -12.96
N ALA A 338 22.68 -3.62 -13.02
CA ALA A 338 22.50 -5.03 -13.35
C ALA A 338 21.63 -5.78 -12.32
N ARG A 339 21.73 -5.44 -11.03
CA ARG A 339 20.97 -6.10 -9.95
C ARG A 339 19.69 -5.37 -9.53
N ILE A 340 19.43 -4.15 -9.99
CA ILE A 340 18.40 -3.27 -9.43
C ILE A 340 17.00 -3.91 -9.43
N GLU A 341 16.68 -4.68 -10.46
CA GLU A 341 15.39 -5.38 -10.62
C GLU A 341 15.24 -6.65 -9.77
N GLU A 342 16.32 -7.13 -9.16
CA GLU A 342 16.29 -8.25 -8.21
C GLU A 342 16.11 -7.78 -6.77
N VAL A 343 16.48 -6.52 -6.46
CA VAL A 343 16.45 -5.98 -5.11
C VAL A 343 15.08 -5.36 -4.83
N SER A 344 14.49 -5.74 -3.70
CA SER A 344 13.17 -5.26 -3.24
C SER A 344 13.29 -4.39 -1.99
N VAL A 345 14.40 -4.50 -1.25
CA VAL A 345 14.65 -3.78 0.00
C VAL A 345 16.07 -3.24 0.05
N PHE A 346 16.19 -1.94 0.27
CA PHE A 346 17.44 -1.26 0.59
C PHE A 346 17.39 -0.78 2.04
N ALA A 347 18.27 -1.30 2.89
CA ALA A 347 18.32 -1.03 4.33
C ALA A 347 19.54 -0.19 4.72
N ARG A 348 19.47 0.56 5.83
CA ARG A 348 20.53 1.47 6.29
C ARG A 348 21.11 2.38 5.18
N VAL A 349 20.22 2.93 4.36
CA VAL A 349 20.60 3.68 3.16
C VAL A 349 20.86 5.15 3.50
N HIS A 350 21.98 5.69 3.04
CA HIS A 350 22.31 7.10 3.19
C HIS A 350 21.65 7.99 2.11
N PRO A 351 21.48 9.31 2.33
CA PRO A 351 20.82 10.22 1.39
C PRO A 351 21.33 10.11 -0.06
N ALA A 352 22.66 10.17 -0.26
CA ALA A 352 23.29 10.05 -1.57
C ALA A 352 23.03 8.70 -2.26
N GLN A 353 22.81 7.64 -1.49
CA GLN A 353 22.53 6.32 -2.02
C GLN A 353 21.07 6.19 -2.51
N LYS A 354 20.12 6.89 -1.90
CA LYS A 354 18.73 6.94 -2.39
C LYS A 354 18.69 7.52 -3.81
N LEU A 355 19.46 8.58 -4.06
CA LEU A 355 19.62 9.16 -5.39
C LEU A 355 20.19 8.15 -6.40
N ARG A 356 21.23 7.39 -6.00
CA ARG A 356 21.83 6.33 -6.85
C ARG A 356 20.83 5.23 -7.19
N ILE A 357 19.97 4.83 -6.24
CA ILE A 357 18.92 3.83 -6.47
C ILE A 357 17.93 4.32 -7.54
N VAL A 358 17.45 5.57 -7.42
CA VAL A 358 16.55 6.18 -8.42
C VAL A 358 17.21 6.20 -9.80
N ALA A 359 18.47 6.66 -9.88
CA ALA A 359 19.20 6.72 -11.13
C ALA A 359 19.42 5.34 -11.77
N ALA A 360 19.65 4.30 -10.96
CA ALA A 360 19.81 2.93 -11.46
C ALA A 360 18.52 2.36 -12.06
N TYR A 361 17.35 2.63 -11.47
CA TYR A 361 16.07 2.27 -12.08
C TYR A 361 15.81 3.03 -13.38
N GLN A 362 16.08 4.34 -13.41
CA GLN A 362 15.94 5.16 -14.62
C GLN A 362 16.88 4.69 -15.75
N ALA A 363 18.11 4.26 -15.42
CA ALA A 363 19.07 3.72 -16.39
C ALA A 363 18.58 2.42 -17.05
N ARG A 364 17.65 1.69 -16.40
CA ARG A 364 16.97 0.52 -16.96
C ARG A 364 15.68 0.84 -17.72
N GLY A 365 15.35 2.13 -17.88
CA GLY A 365 14.17 2.59 -18.60
C GLY A 365 12.88 2.58 -17.78
N HIS A 366 12.96 2.39 -16.45
CA HIS A 366 11.78 2.46 -15.58
C HIS A 366 11.41 3.92 -15.27
N VAL A 367 10.12 4.19 -15.18
CA VAL A 367 9.59 5.44 -14.62
C VAL A 367 9.51 5.27 -13.10
N VAL A 368 10.19 6.15 -12.36
CA VAL A 368 10.38 6.01 -10.91
C VAL A 368 9.54 7.05 -10.16
N ALA A 369 8.61 6.56 -9.33
CA ALA A 369 8.00 7.35 -8.28
C ALA A 369 8.76 7.12 -6.97
N MET A 370 9.21 8.18 -6.31
CA MET A 370 9.89 8.10 -5.01
C MET A 370 9.10 8.84 -3.95
N THR A 371 8.97 8.22 -2.77
CA THR A 371 8.32 8.81 -1.60
C THR A 371 9.36 9.20 -0.56
N GLY A 372 9.15 10.31 0.14
CA GLY A 372 10.04 10.77 1.21
C GLY A 372 9.42 11.90 2.02
N ASP A 373 9.94 12.12 3.22
CA ASP A 373 9.45 13.13 4.17
C ASP A 373 10.57 14.01 4.71
N GLY A 374 11.80 13.50 4.78
CA GLY A 374 12.95 14.22 5.30
C GLY A 374 13.68 15.10 4.27
N VAL A 375 14.42 16.10 4.76
CA VAL A 375 15.39 16.90 3.99
C VAL A 375 16.40 16.00 3.25
N ASN A 376 16.72 14.86 3.86
CA ASN A 376 17.59 13.82 3.32
C ASN A 376 17.06 13.15 2.04
N ASP A 377 15.75 13.21 1.80
CA ASP A 377 15.11 12.61 0.63
C ASP A 377 15.00 13.58 -0.55
N ALA A 378 15.13 14.89 -0.28
CA ALA A 378 14.92 15.94 -1.28
C ALA A 378 15.73 15.74 -2.58
N PRO A 379 17.03 15.37 -2.57
CA PRO A 379 17.76 15.14 -3.81
C PRO A 379 17.18 13.97 -4.64
N ALA A 380 16.76 12.90 -3.98
CA ALA A 380 16.23 11.72 -4.63
C ALA A 380 14.78 11.94 -5.11
N LEU A 381 13.97 12.68 -4.35
CA LEU A 381 12.65 13.17 -4.75
C LEU A 381 12.72 14.03 -6.01
N ALA A 382 13.66 14.98 -6.05
CA ALA A 382 13.86 15.85 -7.20
C ALA A 382 14.35 15.11 -8.45
N LYS A 383 15.13 14.03 -8.26
CA LYS A 383 15.64 13.19 -9.36
C LYS A 383 14.58 12.24 -9.94
N ALA A 384 13.65 11.78 -9.12
CA ALA A 384 12.60 10.85 -9.54
C ALA A 384 11.71 11.47 -10.62
N ASP A 385 11.16 10.61 -11.49
CA ASP A 385 10.18 11.06 -12.49
C ASP A 385 8.95 11.64 -11.80
N VAL A 386 8.58 11.10 -10.64
CA VAL A 386 7.58 11.68 -9.74
C VAL A 386 8.06 11.59 -8.28
N GLY A 387 8.59 12.69 -7.73
CA GLY A 387 8.81 12.82 -6.29
C GLY A 387 7.49 13.07 -5.55
N VAL A 388 7.25 12.35 -4.47
CA VAL A 388 6.04 12.39 -3.65
C VAL A 388 6.41 12.66 -2.19
N ALA A 389 5.96 13.80 -1.66
CA ALA A 389 6.18 14.19 -0.26
C ALA A 389 4.96 13.92 0.61
N MET A 390 5.22 13.64 1.89
CA MET A 390 4.18 13.58 2.93
C MET A 390 3.79 14.99 3.37
N GLY A 391 2.50 15.24 3.56
CA GLY A 391 1.94 16.56 3.85
C GLY A 391 2.06 16.95 5.32
N GLY A 392 1.70 16.04 6.22
CA GLY A 392 1.78 16.24 7.67
C GLY A 392 3.19 16.01 8.21
N SER A 393 3.76 14.84 7.93
CA SER A 393 5.08 14.44 8.44
C SER A 393 6.26 14.99 7.63
N GLY A 394 6.01 15.47 6.41
CA GLY A 394 7.07 15.95 5.53
C GLY A 394 7.61 17.32 5.88
N THR A 395 8.93 17.47 5.76
CA THR A 395 9.64 18.75 5.84
C THR A 395 9.31 19.63 4.63
N GLU A 396 9.35 20.96 4.80
CA GLU A 396 9.09 21.90 3.69
C GLU A 396 10.06 21.68 2.52
N VAL A 397 11.33 21.35 2.81
CA VAL A 397 12.32 21.04 1.77
C VAL A 397 11.92 19.81 0.95
N ALA A 398 11.36 18.77 1.58
CA ALA A 398 10.88 17.58 0.88
C ALA A 398 9.64 17.89 0.00
N LYS A 399 8.73 18.74 0.50
CA LYS A 399 7.55 19.19 -0.24
C LYS A 399 7.93 20.02 -1.47
N GLU A 400 8.84 20.98 -1.31
CA GLU A 400 9.35 21.81 -2.41
C GLU A 400 10.11 20.98 -3.47
N ALA A 401 10.81 19.93 -3.07
CA ALA A 401 11.51 19.04 -3.99
C ALA A 401 10.59 18.06 -4.75
N SER A 402 9.32 17.94 -4.34
CA SER A 402 8.38 16.93 -4.85
C SER A 402 7.39 17.52 -5.86
N LYS A 403 6.89 16.67 -6.77
CA LYS A 403 5.84 17.04 -7.74
C LYS A 403 4.44 16.86 -7.17
N ILE A 404 4.29 15.98 -6.18
CA ILE A 404 3.03 15.66 -5.52
C ILE A 404 3.25 15.72 -4.01
N VAL A 405 2.27 16.29 -3.29
CA VAL A 405 2.23 16.29 -1.82
C VAL A 405 0.96 15.59 -1.37
N ILE A 406 1.09 14.57 -0.52
CA ILE A 406 0.00 13.74 -0.01
C ILE A 406 -0.49 14.31 1.33
N GLY A 407 -1.69 14.90 1.35
CA GLY A 407 -2.17 15.66 2.51
C GLY A 407 -2.51 14.83 3.75
N ASP A 408 -2.72 13.52 3.62
CA ASP A 408 -3.17 12.62 4.70
C ASP A 408 -2.09 11.64 5.19
N ASP A 409 -0.86 11.78 4.68
CA ASP A 409 0.28 10.91 4.97
C ASP A 409 0.01 9.41 4.74
N ASN A 410 -0.91 9.08 3.82
CA ASN A 410 -1.29 7.70 3.56
C ASN A 410 -0.71 7.18 2.23
N PHE A 411 0.05 6.08 2.30
CA PHE A 411 0.58 5.40 1.12
C PHE A 411 -0.52 4.94 0.15
N ALA A 412 -1.70 4.57 0.65
CA ALA A 412 -2.82 4.17 -0.19
C ALA A 412 -3.29 5.29 -1.14
N THR A 413 -3.13 6.55 -0.73
CA THR A 413 -3.48 7.74 -1.53
C THR A 413 -2.59 7.85 -2.77
N ILE A 414 -1.33 7.42 -2.68
CA ILE A 414 -0.41 7.36 -3.83
C ILE A 414 -0.92 6.36 -4.87
N VAL A 415 -1.39 5.20 -4.41
CA VAL A 415 -1.94 4.15 -5.30
C VAL A 415 -3.23 4.63 -5.97
N ALA A 416 -4.09 5.36 -5.25
CA ALA A 416 -5.27 6.00 -5.83
C ALA A 416 -4.89 7.08 -6.86
N ALA A 417 -3.85 7.87 -6.61
CA ALA A 417 -3.36 8.86 -7.57
C ALA A 417 -2.84 8.22 -8.86
N VAL A 418 -2.23 7.03 -8.78
CA VAL A 418 -1.83 6.27 -9.98
C VAL A 418 -3.06 5.83 -10.80
N GLU A 419 -4.11 5.36 -10.14
CA GLU A 419 -5.37 5.00 -10.80
C GLU A 419 -5.96 6.21 -11.56
N GLU A 420 -6.07 7.37 -10.89
CA GLU A 420 -6.55 8.61 -11.51
C GLU A 420 -5.65 9.07 -12.67
N GLY A 421 -4.33 8.97 -12.52
CA GLY A 421 -3.40 9.27 -13.61
C GLY A 421 -3.64 8.42 -14.87
N ARG A 422 -3.97 7.13 -14.69
CA ARG A 422 -4.33 6.23 -15.79
C ARG A 422 -5.69 6.61 -16.42
N VAL A 423 -6.67 7.05 -15.63
CA VAL A 423 -7.95 7.56 -16.14
C VAL A 423 -7.71 8.80 -17.01
N VAL A 424 -6.99 9.79 -16.49
CA VAL A 424 -6.70 11.04 -17.19
C VAL A 424 -5.96 10.77 -18.49
N TYR A 425 -4.92 9.93 -18.48
CA TYR A 425 -4.17 9.60 -19.70
C TYR A 425 -5.06 8.95 -20.77
N ARG A 426 -5.93 8.01 -20.37
CA ARG A 426 -6.88 7.39 -21.31
C ARG A 426 -7.87 8.40 -21.87
N ASN A 427 -8.36 9.32 -21.05
CA ASN A 427 -9.28 10.37 -21.50
C ASN A 427 -8.60 11.36 -22.45
N ILE A 428 -7.33 11.70 -22.23
CA ILE A 428 -6.52 12.49 -23.18
C ILE A 428 -6.43 11.76 -24.53
N LYS A 429 -6.17 10.45 -24.56
CA LYS A 429 -6.15 9.68 -25.83
C LYS A 429 -7.50 9.69 -26.55
N LYS A 430 -8.62 9.68 -25.82
CA LYS A 430 -9.98 9.80 -26.38
C LYS A 430 -10.20 11.18 -26.99
N ALA A 431 -9.78 12.24 -26.31
CA ALA A 431 -9.84 13.61 -26.81
C ALA A 431 -8.95 13.79 -28.06
N VAL A 432 -7.72 13.27 -28.03
CA VAL A 432 -6.81 13.29 -29.19
C VAL A 432 -7.44 12.59 -30.39
N LEU A 433 -8.08 11.42 -30.21
CA LEU A 433 -8.78 10.75 -31.31
C LEU A 433 -9.84 11.65 -31.92
N LEU A 434 -10.68 12.25 -31.08
CA LEU A 434 -11.77 13.12 -31.52
C LEU A 434 -11.20 14.26 -32.35
N LEU A 435 -10.34 15.09 -31.75
CA LEU A 435 -9.75 16.29 -32.36
C LEU A 435 -9.03 16.00 -33.69
N PHE A 436 -8.20 14.96 -33.72
CA PHE A 436 -7.45 14.65 -34.94
C PHE A 436 -8.35 14.06 -36.03
N SER A 437 -9.36 13.27 -35.68
CA SER A 437 -10.27 12.68 -36.67
C SER A 437 -11.22 13.71 -37.29
N THR A 438 -11.75 14.64 -36.50
CA THR A 438 -12.63 15.72 -36.95
C THR A 438 -11.86 16.71 -37.81
N SER A 439 -10.71 17.19 -37.32
CA SER A 439 -9.83 18.10 -38.07
C SER A 439 -9.37 17.50 -39.40
N ALA A 440 -8.96 16.23 -39.41
CA ALA A 440 -8.55 15.55 -40.65
C ALA A 440 -9.71 15.41 -41.64
N ALA A 441 -10.92 15.13 -41.16
CA ALA A 441 -12.11 15.04 -42.00
C ALA A 441 -12.50 16.41 -42.58
N GLU A 442 -12.49 17.47 -41.78
CA GLU A 442 -12.82 18.82 -42.25
C GLU A 442 -11.85 19.29 -43.33
N VAL A 443 -10.54 19.12 -43.12
CA VAL A 443 -9.52 19.40 -44.12
C VAL A 443 -9.75 18.58 -45.39
N ALA A 444 -10.04 17.28 -45.26
CA ALA A 444 -10.31 16.42 -46.41
C ALA A 444 -11.56 16.84 -47.18
N VAL A 445 -12.65 17.23 -46.52
CA VAL A 445 -13.88 17.73 -47.17
C VAL A 445 -13.59 18.97 -48.00
N LEU A 446 -12.86 19.94 -47.43
CA LEU A 446 -12.50 21.19 -48.13
C LEU A 446 -11.58 20.92 -49.34
N LEU A 447 -10.54 20.10 -49.15
CA LEU A 447 -9.59 19.77 -50.22
C LEU A 447 -10.24 18.97 -51.35
N LEU A 448 -11.04 17.96 -51.01
CA LEU A 448 -11.71 17.13 -52.02
C LEU A 448 -12.79 17.91 -52.76
N ALA A 449 -13.56 18.78 -52.11
CA ALA A 449 -14.49 19.67 -52.79
C ALA A 449 -13.76 20.55 -53.83
N LEU A 450 -12.62 21.13 -53.45
CA LEU A 450 -11.78 21.93 -54.35
C LEU A 450 -11.24 21.10 -55.53
N MET A 451 -10.71 19.90 -55.26
CA MET A 451 -10.19 19.00 -56.30
C MET A 451 -11.27 18.54 -57.28
N LEU A 452 -12.51 18.39 -56.81
CA LEU A 452 -13.67 18.05 -57.63
C LEU A 452 -14.27 19.26 -58.36
N GLY A 453 -13.73 20.46 -58.17
CA GLY A 453 -14.20 21.69 -58.84
C GLY A 453 -15.43 22.34 -58.20
N TYR A 454 -15.81 21.94 -56.98
CA TYR A 454 -16.91 22.55 -56.24
C TYR A 454 -16.46 23.81 -55.47
N PRO A 455 -17.38 24.76 -55.22
CA PRO A 455 -17.09 25.89 -54.33
C PRO A 455 -16.88 25.40 -52.88
N PRO A 456 -16.27 26.23 -52.01
CA PRO A 456 -16.02 25.84 -50.63
C PRO A 456 -17.32 25.44 -49.89
N PRO A 457 -17.39 24.22 -49.32
CA PRO A 457 -18.60 23.70 -48.67
C PRO A 457 -18.91 24.37 -47.33
N LEU A 458 -17.95 25.09 -46.75
CA LEU A 458 -18.08 25.79 -45.47
C LEU A 458 -17.50 27.20 -45.57
N ALA A 459 -18.09 28.14 -44.82
CA ALA A 459 -17.50 29.45 -44.60
C ALA A 459 -16.43 29.40 -43.49
N ALA A 460 -15.43 30.29 -43.54
CA ALA A 460 -14.37 30.36 -42.52
C ALA A 460 -14.93 30.53 -41.09
N VAL A 461 -16.02 31.28 -40.93
CA VAL A 461 -16.69 31.49 -39.63
C VAL A 461 -17.41 30.23 -39.14
N GLN A 462 -17.87 29.36 -40.04
CA GLN A 462 -18.52 28.08 -39.72
C GLN A 462 -17.49 27.04 -39.28
N ILE A 463 -16.34 27.00 -39.96
CA ILE A 463 -15.16 26.21 -39.55
C ILE A 463 -14.75 26.59 -38.13
N LEU A 464 -14.63 27.89 -37.86
CA LEU A 464 -14.27 28.38 -36.52
C LEU A 464 -15.32 28.00 -35.47
N TRP A 465 -16.61 28.03 -35.81
CA TRP A 465 -17.68 27.59 -34.91
C TRP A 465 -17.56 26.11 -34.54
N ASN A 466 -17.35 25.24 -35.53
CA ASN A 466 -17.21 23.81 -35.28
C ASN A 466 -15.99 23.53 -34.39
N ASN A 467 -14.83 24.08 -34.73
CA ASN A 467 -13.59 23.80 -34.01
C ASN A 467 -13.53 24.42 -32.60
N LEU A 468 -14.19 25.55 -32.37
CA LEU A 468 -14.13 26.23 -31.06
C LEU A 468 -15.33 25.92 -30.17
N VAL A 469 -16.54 25.92 -30.73
CA VAL A 469 -17.79 25.82 -29.95
C VAL A 469 -18.29 24.38 -29.93
N THR A 470 -18.59 23.82 -31.10
CA THR A 470 -19.15 22.45 -31.19
C THR A 470 -18.19 21.44 -30.59
N GLU A 471 -16.95 21.45 -31.04
CA GLU A 471 -15.89 20.54 -30.60
C GLU A 471 -15.41 20.83 -29.18
N GLY A 472 -15.30 22.11 -28.80
CA GLY A 472 -14.90 22.51 -27.44
C GLY A 472 -15.86 21.98 -26.38
N LEU A 473 -17.18 22.06 -26.64
CA LEU A 473 -18.22 21.57 -25.72
C LEU A 473 -18.19 20.05 -25.54
N ILE A 474 -17.78 19.27 -26.54
CA ILE A 474 -17.71 17.81 -26.42
C ILE A 474 -16.35 17.34 -25.90
N THR A 475 -15.25 18.01 -26.25
CA THR A 475 -13.88 17.58 -25.91
C THR A 475 -13.57 17.73 -24.43
N VAL A 476 -13.90 18.88 -23.83
CA VAL A 476 -13.69 19.11 -22.39
C VAL A 476 -14.49 18.11 -21.56
N ASN A 477 -15.72 17.84 -21.98
CA ASN A 477 -16.60 16.91 -21.28
C ASN A 477 -16.22 15.44 -21.50
N LEU A 478 -15.61 15.10 -22.64
CA LEU A 478 -15.00 13.79 -22.88
C LEU A 478 -13.76 13.58 -22.01
N ALA A 479 -13.02 14.64 -21.67
CA ALA A 479 -11.89 14.54 -20.75
C ALA A 479 -12.32 14.14 -19.32
N MET A 480 -13.59 14.40 -18.96
CA MET A 480 -14.21 14.04 -17.68
C MET A 480 -14.90 12.66 -17.70
N GLU A 481 -14.52 11.78 -18.63
CA GLU A 481 -15.11 10.45 -18.73
C GLU A 481 -14.73 9.59 -17.51
N PRO A 482 -15.71 8.93 -16.85
CA PRO A 482 -15.47 8.10 -15.67
C PRO A 482 -14.63 6.85 -15.97
N PRO A 483 -13.96 6.26 -14.95
CA PRO A 483 -13.15 5.06 -15.08
C PRO A 483 -13.90 3.87 -15.70
N GLU A 484 -13.17 3.05 -16.46
CA GLU A 484 -13.68 1.87 -17.16
C GLU A 484 -13.66 0.61 -16.29
N GLY A 485 -12.94 0.63 -15.16
CA GLY A 485 -12.87 -0.40 -14.11
C GLY A 485 -11.67 -1.34 -14.19
N ASP A 486 -10.82 -1.17 -15.21
CA ASP A 486 -9.64 -2.01 -15.46
C ASP A 486 -8.31 -1.24 -15.33
N GLU A 487 -8.37 0.00 -14.85
CA GLU A 487 -7.23 0.92 -14.67
C GLU A 487 -6.08 0.23 -13.93
N MET A 488 -6.38 -0.40 -12.79
CA MET A 488 -5.40 -1.05 -11.92
C MET A 488 -5.11 -2.51 -12.30
N SER A 489 -5.64 -2.99 -13.43
CA SER A 489 -5.31 -4.31 -14.00
C SER A 489 -4.47 -4.21 -15.28
N ALA A 490 -4.37 -3.02 -15.86
CA ALA A 490 -3.50 -2.76 -17.01
C ALA A 490 -2.03 -2.73 -16.60
N GLN A 491 -1.14 -3.13 -17.52
CA GLN A 491 0.30 -2.97 -17.34
C GLN A 491 0.70 -1.49 -17.43
N PRO A 492 1.83 -1.07 -16.80
CA PRO A 492 2.37 0.27 -16.97
C PRO A 492 2.60 0.59 -18.45
N ILE A 493 2.31 1.84 -18.81
CA ILE A 493 2.45 2.35 -20.17
C ILE A 493 3.93 2.63 -20.43
N ALA A 494 4.43 2.20 -21.59
CA ALA A 494 5.82 2.45 -21.97
C ALA A 494 6.07 3.97 -22.11
N HIS A 495 7.21 4.44 -21.61
CA HIS A 495 7.57 5.85 -21.62
C HIS A 495 7.59 6.46 -23.04
N ASP A 496 7.93 5.66 -24.05
CA ASP A 496 8.04 6.06 -25.45
C ASP A 496 6.79 5.76 -26.29
N GLU A 497 5.66 5.40 -25.66
CA GLU A 497 4.42 5.19 -26.40
C GLU A 497 3.92 6.52 -27.03
N PRO A 498 3.75 6.60 -28.36
CA PRO A 498 3.26 7.82 -28.99
C PRO A 498 1.78 8.06 -28.65
N LEU A 499 1.42 9.33 -28.41
CA LEU A 499 0.03 9.74 -28.18
C LEU A 499 -0.89 9.28 -29.31
N LEU A 500 -0.47 9.43 -30.57
CA LEU A 500 -1.11 8.85 -31.75
C LEU A 500 -0.61 7.41 -31.99
N SER A 501 -1.03 6.51 -31.11
CA SER A 501 -0.70 5.09 -31.25
C SER A 501 -1.19 4.50 -32.58
N ARG A 502 -0.60 3.40 -33.02
CA ARG A 502 -1.05 2.66 -34.22
C ARG A 502 -2.53 2.29 -34.16
N ALA A 503 -3.05 1.97 -32.96
CA ALA A 503 -4.47 1.68 -32.76
C ALA A 503 -5.35 2.91 -33.04
N LEU A 504 -4.94 4.09 -32.58
CA LEU A 504 -5.61 5.36 -32.85
C LEU A 504 -5.60 5.70 -34.34
N LEU A 505 -4.46 5.57 -35.01
CA LEU A 505 -4.34 5.79 -36.46
C LEU A 505 -5.27 4.87 -37.26
N TRP A 506 -5.36 3.59 -36.88
CA TRP A 506 -6.30 2.66 -37.50
C TRP A 506 -7.75 3.07 -37.29
N ARG A 507 -8.12 3.59 -36.11
CA ARG A 507 -9.48 4.11 -35.87
C ARG A 507 -9.77 5.33 -36.74
N MET A 508 -8.83 6.26 -36.84
CA MET A 508 -8.94 7.43 -37.72
C MET A 508 -9.16 7.02 -39.18
N ALA A 509 -8.50 5.96 -39.65
CA ALA A 509 -8.67 5.45 -41.02
C ALA A 509 -10.09 4.98 -41.34
N PHE A 510 -10.94 4.69 -40.34
CA PHE A 510 -12.37 4.39 -40.54
C PHE A 510 -13.27 5.59 -40.27
N ILE A 511 -12.97 6.37 -39.24
CA ILE A 511 -13.78 7.53 -38.82
C ILE A 511 -13.71 8.65 -39.87
N VAL A 512 -12.51 9.01 -40.34
CA VAL A 512 -12.31 10.13 -41.26
C VAL A 512 -13.07 9.90 -42.58
N PRO A 513 -12.95 8.75 -43.27
CA PRO A 513 -13.72 8.52 -44.49
C PRO A 513 -15.23 8.50 -44.24
N ALA A 514 -15.71 8.01 -43.09
CA ALA A 514 -17.14 8.03 -42.78
C ALA A 514 -17.66 9.47 -42.68
N ILE A 515 -16.95 10.37 -41.99
CA ILE A 515 -17.30 11.79 -41.91
C ILE A 515 -17.25 12.44 -43.30
N VAL A 516 -16.19 12.19 -44.07
CA VAL A 516 -16.02 12.75 -45.42
C VAL A 516 -17.12 12.29 -46.36
N ILE A 517 -17.44 10.99 -46.38
CA ILE A 517 -18.49 10.41 -47.25
C ILE A 517 -19.85 11.01 -46.86
N SER A 518 -20.17 11.10 -45.57
CA SER A 518 -21.43 11.70 -45.12
C SER A 518 -21.52 13.18 -45.53
N THR A 519 -20.49 13.96 -45.24
CA THR A 519 -20.53 15.43 -45.40
C THR A 519 -20.34 15.88 -46.84
N LEU A 520 -19.28 15.44 -47.52
CA LEU A 520 -19.02 15.78 -48.92
C LEU A 520 -20.06 15.12 -49.83
N GLY A 521 -20.49 13.88 -49.55
CA GLY A 521 -21.54 13.22 -50.31
C GLY A 521 -22.87 13.98 -50.23
N TRP A 522 -23.26 14.42 -49.02
CA TRP A 522 -24.43 15.29 -48.84
C TRP A 522 -24.30 16.60 -49.61
N TYR A 523 -23.15 17.28 -49.46
CA TYR A 523 -22.88 18.55 -50.13
C TYR A 523 -23.01 18.44 -51.65
N VAL A 524 -22.43 17.41 -52.26
CA VAL A 524 -22.49 17.17 -53.71
C VAL A 524 -23.93 16.91 -54.15
N VAL A 525 -24.62 15.96 -53.51
CA VAL A 525 -26.01 15.61 -53.87
C VAL A 525 -26.93 16.83 -53.79
N ARG A 526 -26.81 17.66 -52.75
CA ARG A 526 -27.66 18.83 -52.56
C ARG A 526 -27.34 19.96 -53.53
N THR A 527 -26.06 20.13 -53.89
CA THR A 527 -25.63 21.09 -54.92
C THR A 527 -26.22 20.72 -56.29
N GLU A 528 -26.11 19.45 -56.70
CA GLU A 528 -26.66 18.98 -57.98
C GLU A 528 -28.21 18.98 -58.00
N SER A 529 -28.85 18.93 -56.83
CA SER A 529 -30.32 18.99 -56.72
C SER A 529 -30.90 20.41 -56.90
N GLY A 530 -30.06 21.42 -57.17
CA GLY A 530 -30.49 22.79 -57.42
C GLY A 530 -30.92 23.58 -56.18
N ILE A 531 -30.54 23.13 -54.97
CA ILE A 531 -30.79 23.83 -53.71
C ILE A 531 -29.87 25.06 -53.62
N SER A 532 -30.32 26.12 -52.93
CA SER A 532 -29.54 27.36 -52.83
C SER A 532 -28.16 27.13 -52.17
N PRO A 533 -27.08 27.74 -52.67
CA PRO A 533 -25.73 27.53 -52.12
C PRO A 533 -25.57 27.91 -50.64
N GLU A 534 -26.41 28.82 -50.15
CA GLU A 534 -26.44 29.23 -48.75
C GLU A 534 -27.05 28.14 -47.85
N GLN A 535 -28.15 27.54 -48.31
CA GLN A 535 -28.77 26.43 -47.61
C GLN A 535 -27.87 25.19 -47.63
N VAL A 536 -27.29 24.82 -48.78
CA VAL A 536 -26.37 23.67 -48.88
C VAL A 536 -25.18 23.81 -47.93
N ARG A 537 -24.57 25.01 -47.83
CA ARG A 537 -23.49 25.28 -46.88
C ARG A 537 -23.95 25.14 -45.43
N THR A 538 -25.14 25.62 -45.09
CA THR A 538 -25.68 25.52 -43.73
C THR A 538 -26.00 24.08 -43.34
N GLU A 539 -26.54 23.30 -44.26
CA GLU A 539 -26.79 21.87 -44.07
C GLU A 539 -25.49 21.11 -43.89
N THR A 540 -24.46 21.41 -44.69
CA THR A 540 -23.13 20.77 -44.59
C THR A 540 -22.44 21.13 -43.28
N PHE A 541 -22.50 22.40 -42.88
CA PHE A 541 -22.04 22.89 -41.57
C PHE A 541 -22.70 22.13 -40.41
N THR A 542 -24.03 21.99 -40.46
CA THR A 542 -24.79 21.28 -39.42
C THR A 542 -24.53 19.78 -39.44
N LEU A 543 -24.36 19.19 -40.62
CA LEU A 543 -24.03 17.77 -40.77
C LEU A 543 -22.67 17.42 -40.18
N LEU A 544 -21.67 18.30 -40.34
CA LEU A 544 -20.36 18.11 -39.75
C LEU A 544 -20.46 18.11 -38.21
N ALA A 545 -21.21 19.06 -37.62
CA ALA A 545 -21.49 19.07 -36.18
C ALA A 545 -22.22 17.80 -35.71
N ILE A 546 -23.19 17.30 -36.46
CA ILE A 546 -23.88 16.03 -36.16
C ILE A 546 -22.91 14.85 -36.21
N CYS A 547 -22.02 14.81 -37.21
CA CYS A 547 -20.99 13.78 -37.30
C CYS A 547 -20.07 13.80 -36.06
N GLU A 548 -19.67 14.98 -35.59
CA GLU A 548 -18.89 15.15 -34.36
C GLU A 548 -19.62 14.61 -33.12
N TRP A 549 -20.92 14.89 -32.99
CA TRP A 549 -21.74 14.37 -31.88
C TRP A 549 -21.81 12.84 -31.89
N PHE A 550 -21.96 12.21 -33.06
CA PHE A 550 -21.88 10.75 -33.15
C PHE A 550 -20.45 10.24 -32.89
N ASN A 551 -19.43 10.97 -33.35
CA ASN A 551 -18.04 10.59 -33.19
C ASN A 551 -17.58 10.67 -31.72
N VAL A 552 -18.05 11.64 -30.93
CA VAL A 552 -17.70 11.66 -29.49
C VAL A 552 -18.23 10.42 -28.79
N LEU A 553 -19.45 9.95 -29.10
CA LEU A 553 -19.98 8.69 -28.54
C LEU A 553 -19.09 7.49 -28.86
N ASN A 554 -18.53 7.47 -30.07
CA ASN A 554 -17.57 6.48 -30.53
C ASN A 554 -16.23 6.54 -29.80
N CYS A 555 -15.72 7.75 -29.53
CA CYS A 555 -14.42 7.97 -28.91
C CYS A 555 -14.37 7.55 -27.44
N ARG A 556 -15.52 7.53 -26.73
CA ARG A 556 -15.61 7.22 -25.30
C ARG A 556 -15.01 5.88 -24.87
N THR A 557 -15.06 4.89 -25.74
CA THR A 557 -14.52 3.54 -25.47
C THR A 557 -13.86 2.98 -26.71
N GLU A 558 -12.76 2.25 -26.51
CA GLU A 558 -12.02 1.65 -27.63
C GLU A 558 -12.70 0.40 -28.18
N THR A 559 -13.29 -0.43 -27.31
CA THR A 559 -13.81 -1.76 -27.65
C THR A 559 -15.28 -1.97 -27.30
N ARG A 560 -15.80 -1.24 -26.31
CA ARG A 560 -17.21 -1.33 -25.86
C ARG A 560 -18.14 -0.60 -26.83
N SER A 561 -19.40 -1.02 -26.90
CA SER A 561 -20.40 -0.39 -27.77
C SER A 561 -20.80 0.98 -27.22
N ALA A 562 -20.90 1.97 -28.11
CA ALA A 562 -21.42 3.30 -27.85
C ALA A 562 -22.93 3.30 -27.55
N LEU A 563 -23.65 2.26 -27.97
CA LEU A 563 -25.09 2.09 -27.73
C LEU A 563 -25.43 1.64 -26.30
N ASN A 564 -24.42 1.34 -25.49
CA ASN A 564 -24.67 0.98 -24.10
C ASN A 564 -25.12 2.22 -23.30
N LEU A 565 -25.93 2.02 -22.26
CA LEU A 565 -26.42 3.07 -21.33
C LEU A 565 -25.30 3.85 -20.61
N GLY A 566 -24.04 3.47 -20.84
CA GLY A 566 -22.87 4.17 -20.33
C GLY A 566 -22.85 5.67 -20.66
N VAL A 567 -23.48 6.15 -21.75
CA VAL A 567 -23.58 7.60 -22.06
C VAL A 567 -24.15 8.40 -20.89
N LEU A 568 -25.13 7.84 -20.19
CA LEU A 568 -25.79 8.50 -19.06
C LEU A 568 -24.88 8.64 -17.83
N ARG A 569 -23.76 7.92 -17.77
CA ARG A 569 -22.80 7.99 -16.67
C ARG A 569 -21.98 9.28 -16.70
N ASN A 570 -21.69 9.81 -17.90
CA ASN A 570 -20.99 11.07 -18.07
C ASN A 570 -22.02 12.22 -18.23
N ARG A 571 -22.49 12.74 -17.09
CA ARG A 571 -23.47 13.85 -17.07
C ARG A 571 -22.94 15.13 -17.73
N TRP A 572 -21.63 15.34 -17.70
CA TRP A 572 -20.98 16.50 -18.30
C TRP A 572 -21.04 16.43 -19.82
N LEU A 573 -20.76 15.26 -20.39
CA LEU A 573 -20.87 15.06 -21.84
C LEU A 573 -22.32 15.19 -22.32
N LEU A 574 -23.28 14.66 -21.57
CA LEU A 574 -24.69 14.84 -21.89
C LEU A 574 -25.09 16.33 -21.88
N ALA A 575 -24.68 17.08 -20.86
CA ALA A 575 -24.92 18.52 -20.79
C ALA A 575 -24.25 19.26 -21.96
N GLY A 576 -22.99 18.92 -22.29
CA GLY A 576 -22.27 19.47 -23.43
C GLY A 576 -22.96 19.23 -24.77
N LEU A 577 -23.47 18.01 -25.00
CA LEU A 577 -24.23 17.66 -26.21
C LEU A 577 -25.54 18.44 -26.29
N VAL A 578 -26.28 18.57 -25.18
CA VAL A 578 -27.53 19.35 -25.13
C VAL A 578 -27.26 20.82 -25.42
N VAL A 579 -26.28 21.43 -24.73
CA VAL A 579 -25.91 22.83 -24.95
C VAL A 579 -25.40 23.05 -26.37
N GLY A 580 -24.56 22.15 -26.89
CA GLY A 580 -24.06 22.22 -28.26
C GLY A 580 -25.18 22.17 -29.29
N ASN A 581 -26.17 21.29 -29.11
CA ASN A 581 -27.35 21.25 -29.98
C ASN A 581 -28.18 22.54 -29.91
N LEU A 582 -28.42 23.08 -28.71
CA LEU A 582 -29.15 24.34 -28.53
C LEU A 582 -28.43 25.52 -29.21
N LEU A 583 -27.10 25.59 -29.07
CA LEU A 583 -26.30 26.63 -29.72
C LEU A 583 -26.27 26.45 -31.25
N GLN A 584 -26.20 25.22 -31.75
CA GLN A 584 -26.29 24.94 -33.18
C GLN A 584 -27.65 25.40 -33.74
N VAL A 585 -28.74 25.11 -33.04
CA VAL A 585 -30.09 25.60 -33.39
C VAL A 585 -30.13 27.13 -33.36
N ALA A 586 -29.55 27.76 -32.34
CA ALA A 586 -29.49 29.22 -32.27
C ALA A 586 -28.72 29.82 -33.46
N VAL A 587 -27.56 29.25 -33.83
CA VAL A 587 -26.76 29.76 -34.97
C VAL A 587 -27.46 29.59 -36.32
N VAL A 588 -28.26 28.54 -36.50
CA VAL A 588 -28.98 28.31 -37.75
C VAL A 588 -30.27 29.14 -37.83
N PHE A 589 -31.05 29.22 -36.74
CA PHE A 589 -32.42 29.73 -36.80
C PHE A 589 -32.62 31.11 -36.15
N TRP A 590 -31.69 31.60 -35.32
CA TRP A 590 -31.82 32.92 -34.68
C TRP A 590 -31.14 34.03 -35.49
N ALA A 591 -31.93 34.99 -35.97
CA ALA A 591 -31.52 36.01 -36.93
C ALA A 591 -30.22 36.79 -36.62
N PRO A 592 -29.92 37.17 -35.35
CA PRO A 592 -28.65 37.83 -35.03
C PRO A 592 -27.43 36.96 -35.32
N LEU A 593 -27.48 35.68 -34.95
CA LEU A 593 -26.38 34.75 -35.18
C LEU A 593 -26.33 34.30 -36.64
N SER A 594 -27.48 34.01 -37.25
CA SER A 594 -27.50 33.48 -38.62
C SER A 594 -26.86 34.44 -39.64
N ARG A 595 -27.00 35.76 -39.44
CA ARG A 595 -26.31 36.77 -40.27
C ARG A 595 -24.79 36.74 -40.10
N VAL A 596 -24.30 36.57 -38.88
CA VAL A 596 -22.85 36.51 -38.59
C VAL A 596 -22.24 35.25 -39.19
N PHE A 597 -22.92 34.11 -39.00
CA PHE A 597 -22.44 32.79 -39.46
C PHE A 597 -22.85 32.43 -40.88
N ARG A 598 -23.55 33.34 -41.57
CA ARG A 598 -24.05 33.19 -42.96
C ARG A 598 -24.84 31.90 -43.15
N THR A 599 -25.77 31.63 -42.24
CA THR A 599 -26.63 30.44 -42.25
C THR A 599 -28.00 30.74 -42.85
N ALA A 600 -28.59 29.74 -43.50
CA ALA A 600 -29.92 29.75 -44.06
C ALA A 600 -30.77 28.64 -43.41
N PRO A 601 -32.02 28.94 -42.98
CA PRO A 601 -32.87 27.96 -42.33
C PRO A 601 -33.29 26.86 -43.30
N PHE A 602 -33.55 25.67 -42.77
CA PHE A 602 -34.07 24.51 -43.51
C PHE A 602 -35.12 23.77 -42.67
N GLY A 603 -35.96 22.96 -43.33
CA GLY A 603 -37.08 22.27 -42.69
C GLY A 603 -36.67 21.06 -41.84
N LEU A 604 -37.63 20.54 -41.08
CA LEU A 604 -37.43 19.41 -40.16
C LEU A 604 -37.06 18.11 -40.89
N GLU A 605 -37.56 17.93 -42.11
CA GLU A 605 -37.23 16.82 -43.00
C GLU A 605 -35.73 16.75 -43.29
N VAL A 606 -35.08 17.91 -43.46
CA VAL A 606 -33.64 18.00 -43.65
C VAL A 606 -32.93 17.66 -42.35
N VAL A 607 -33.37 18.17 -41.19
CA VAL A 607 -32.79 17.83 -39.88
C VAL A 607 -32.75 16.32 -39.65
N ILE A 608 -33.85 15.61 -39.93
CA ILE A 608 -33.93 14.15 -39.80
C ILE A 608 -32.95 13.48 -40.78
N ALA A 609 -32.91 13.92 -42.03
CA ALA A 609 -31.97 13.39 -43.02
C ALA A 609 -30.51 13.58 -42.60
N LEU A 610 -30.15 14.76 -42.08
CA LEU A 610 -28.81 15.03 -41.54
C LEU A 610 -28.48 14.10 -40.37
N GLY A 611 -29.44 13.86 -39.47
CA GLY A 611 -29.28 12.90 -38.37
C GLY A 611 -28.99 11.49 -38.87
N VAL A 612 -29.74 11.01 -39.87
CA VAL A 612 -29.54 9.68 -40.47
C VAL A 612 -28.19 9.59 -41.16
N VAL A 613 -27.84 10.56 -42.02
CA VAL A 613 -26.59 10.57 -42.79
C VAL A 613 -25.38 10.72 -41.87
N GLY A 614 -25.46 11.59 -40.85
CA GLY A 614 -24.39 11.78 -39.87
C GLY A 614 -24.18 10.57 -38.97
N SER A 615 -25.25 9.78 -38.71
CA SER A 615 -25.14 8.54 -37.93
C SER A 615 -24.25 7.48 -38.57
N LEU A 616 -23.90 7.60 -39.85
CA LEU A 616 -22.97 6.69 -40.52
C LEU A 616 -21.66 6.51 -39.73
N VAL A 617 -21.14 7.59 -39.15
CA VAL A 617 -19.90 7.57 -38.35
C VAL A 617 -20.05 6.66 -37.12
N LEU A 618 -21.21 6.70 -36.45
CA LEU A 618 -21.55 5.80 -35.35
C LEU A 618 -21.50 4.34 -35.81
N TRP A 619 -22.19 4.02 -36.91
CA TRP A 619 -22.33 2.65 -37.38
C TRP A 619 -21.03 2.04 -37.88
N VAL A 620 -20.19 2.82 -38.57
CA VAL A 620 -18.89 2.36 -39.06
C VAL A 620 -17.98 1.95 -37.90
N GLU A 621 -17.90 2.78 -36.85
CA GLU A 621 -17.07 2.45 -35.68
C GLU A 621 -17.69 1.33 -34.84
N GLU A 622 -19.02 1.24 -34.71
CA GLU A 622 -19.67 0.11 -34.04
C GLU A 622 -19.41 -1.22 -34.75
N ALA A 623 -19.44 -1.23 -36.09
CA ALA A 623 -19.08 -2.39 -36.88
C ALA A 623 -17.61 -2.80 -36.62
N ARG A 624 -16.68 -1.83 -36.60
CA ARG A 624 -15.27 -2.09 -36.25
C ARG A 624 -15.14 -2.68 -34.85
N LYS A 625 -15.79 -2.07 -33.85
CA LYS A 625 -15.78 -2.53 -32.45
C LYS A 625 -16.32 -3.95 -32.33
N LEU A 626 -17.41 -4.28 -33.03
CA LEU A 626 -17.97 -5.62 -33.07
C LEU A 626 -16.98 -6.65 -33.62
N VAL A 627 -16.26 -6.32 -34.69
CA VAL A 627 -15.22 -7.19 -35.27
C VAL A 627 -14.09 -7.42 -34.27
N VAL A 628 -13.62 -6.37 -33.60
CA VAL A 628 -12.57 -6.47 -32.57
C VAL A 628 -13.01 -7.36 -31.42
N ARG A 629 -14.22 -7.16 -30.88
CA ARG A 629 -14.78 -7.99 -29.79
C ARG A 629 -14.87 -9.47 -30.20
N ARG A 630 -15.36 -9.77 -31.41
CA ARG A 630 -15.46 -11.15 -31.91
C ARG A 630 -14.10 -11.82 -32.09
N ARG A 631 -13.08 -11.08 -32.56
CA ARG A 631 -11.71 -11.60 -32.69
C ARG A 631 -11.09 -11.90 -31.33
N ALA A 632 -11.28 -11.02 -30.34
CA ALA A 632 -10.81 -11.24 -28.97
C ALA A 632 -11.47 -12.47 -28.32
N ALA A 633 -12.80 -12.61 -28.44
CA ALA A 633 -13.53 -13.76 -27.92
C ALA A 633 -13.08 -15.09 -28.53
N ARG A 634 -12.80 -15.12 -29.84
CA ARG A 634 -12.28 -16.32 -30.53
C ARG A 634 -10.88 -16.71 -30.04
N ARG A 635 -9.99 -15.74 -29.81
CA ARG A 635 -8.65 -16.00 -29.25
C ARG A 635 -8.72 -16.51 -27.82
N ALA A 636 -9.61 -15.96 -26.99
CA ALA A 636 -9.83 -16.42 -25.63
C ALA A 636 -10.42 -17.84 -25.58
N GLY A 637 -11.33 -18.18 -26.50
CA GLY A 637 -11.87 -19.54 -26.63
C GLY A 637 -10.82 -20.57 -27.07
N TYR A 638 -9.93 -20.19 -27.99
CA TYR A 638 -8.83 -21.05 -28.45
C TYR A 638 -7.82 -21.34 -27.34
N ASN A 639 -7.47 -20.33 -26.52
CA ASN A 639 -6.53 -20.49 -25.41
C ASN A 639 -7.10 -21.25 -24.19
N ARG A 640 -8.43 -21.48 -24.13
CA ARG A 640 -9.04 -22.36 -23.10
C ARG A 640 -9.14 -23.82 -23.52
N GLN A 641 -8.94 -24.12 -24.81
CA GLN A 641 -8.95 -25.49 -25.35
C GLN A 641 -7.55 -26.11 -25.45
N ARG A 642 -6.50 -25.34 -25.16
CA ARG A 642 -5.14 -25.80 -24.88
C ARG A 642 -4.89 -25.67 -23.39
#